data_AF-A0A9D6MTV5-F1
#
_entry.id   AF-A0A9D6MTV5-F1
#
_cell.length_a   1.000
_cell.length_b   1.000
_cell.length_c   1.000
_cell.angle_alpha   90.00
_cell.angle_beta   90.00
_cell.angle_gamma   90.00
#
_symmetry.space_group_name_H-M   'P 1'
#
loop_
_entity.id
_entity.type
_entity.pdbx_description
1 polymer ?
#
loop_
_entity_poly.entity_id
_entity_poly.type
_entity_poly.pdbx_seq_one_letter_code
_entity_poly.pdbx_strand_id
1 'polypeptide(L)'
;MHLTPSPSCDPTSSPALKPFRALTGPFLLATALALAAFSPRLRAADLALSVTPQFHIVIPKKALGREYLMSASLIPQAAAATSTGLAGKIVRFELFHDGVDLYESTKGLVVTDDLPARRLLTTLPIVEQDEDKVVVDFNKGMRRVFTEIWYGSDRGFNASSLDRTLEVPQGRVFAAEARDAHLVIRQSVQTRDREGDANVEQRLEVRYFFSEYSPAANPGKEQPASETRYARFFETSPQLETSSGRESAKMARFDLSKPVVFHYSANTPKDFVDAVRDGIVYWNRAFGKEVVKAEKAPDGVTAPDSRYNLVQWVPWDNAGFAYADILVDPRTGDSRHGQAYMTSVFGLSGKARARAALRAMREMSEKKGETKQRTDIRVWALARLQTASACQFDPTEFAAQYAQGLEELLASDSLTDAAVLRAAQDYVREVVAHEVGHVLGLRHNFAGSLAANMSQRELDDWFKDYLLGKNINAYTNRITTTSMMEYSAFKAAVFVGWKMRNSADPLPHDKAAIQWGYFDSKEPVEKKLFFGTDQDAGRYGDVQRFDYGDEPIVAAYGELASSLKTLPNSLIEQFIAARAPRDARDRVPLEQVNLNVKANAAMAASRFAQILTWFSSKARSLRVENQFDFIGDLNREPRMGAHWKSLTNQLDRLGGVDRVLFSYVPLDLKLELKDQGTNALTVDRISATNLLAHLNRLLATSTYTNFVGLDDKRTQFSSEEIALIRKRGETFFQEFETEVLKSIFQKLESAARDLSQEAGGSLGEGDPVAKLEQRIQEAARLIILAKDETKHLKGKVDKSLVEVVDFKFDHDTRMAAARALNDRIGSFRGWAVESKSDINKALKDDVDGALNVANFKDFKDANLSRTLREWYLRQQDILALLPAKAPGPQAAK
;
A
#
# COMPACT_ATOMS: atom_id res chain seq x y z
N MET A 1 -16.68 75.97 46.93
CA MET A 1 -16.43 76.19 48.38
C MET A 1 -17.76 76.45 49.05
N HIS A 2 -18.12 75.85 50.19
CA HIS A 2 -17.53 74.71 50.91
C HIS A 2 -18.66 73.74 51.33
N LEU A 3 -18.50 72.44 51.09
CA LEU A 3 -19.60 71.56 50.65
C LEU A 3 -19.37 70.04 50.92
N THR A 4 -20.50 69.29 50.96
CA THR A 4 -20.73 67.87 50.53
C THR A 4 -20.11 66.63 51.24
N PRO A 5 -20.97 65.73 51.79
CA PRO A 5 -20.74 64.29 52.06
C PRO A 5 -21.81 63.34 51.42
N SER A 6 -21.66 61.99 51.44
CA SER A 6 -22.72 60.99 51.02
C SER A 6 -22.50 59.52 51.49
N PRO A 7 -23.58 58.70 51.71
CA PRO A 7 -23.57 57.24 51.98
C PRO A 7 -23.76 56.39 50.68
N SER A 8 -24.21 55.12 50.54
CA SER A 8 -24.95 54.06 51.32
C SER A 8 -24.79 52.69 50.56
N CYS A 9 -25.03 51.43 51.00
CA CYS A 9 -25.86 50.75 52.04
C CYS A 9 -27.34 50.43 51.64
N ASP A 10 -27.96 49.23 51.84
CA ASP A 10 -27.46 47.88 52.22
C ASP A 10 -28.35 46.66 51.68
N PRO A 11 -29.08 45.74 52.39
CA PRO A 11 -29.22 44.32 51.94
C PRO A 11 -30.63 43.62 51.96
N THR A 12 -30.68 42.27 51.78
CA THR A 12 -31.76 41.27 52.11
C THR A 12 -32.96 41.08 51.13
N SER A 13 -33.75 39.98 51.10
CA SER A 13 -34.12 39.00 52.16
C SER A 13 -34.53 37.57 51.69
N SER A 14 -34.80 36.69 52.67
CA SER A 14 -35.48 35.37 52.65
C SER A 14 -36.47 35.34 53.86
N PRO A 15 -37.28 34.29 54.22
CA PRO A 15 -37.28 32.89 53.75
C PRO A 15 -38.66 32.13 53.68
N ALA A 16 -38.61 30.87 53.23
CA ALA A 16 -39.33 29.67 53.74
C ALA A 16 -40.89 29.48 53.74
N LEU A 17 -41.26 28.18 53.86
CA LEU A 17 -42.52 27.54 54.33
C LEU A 17 -43.78 27.42 53.42
N LYS A 18 -43.97 26.17 52.93
CA LYS A 18 -45.14 25.26 53.07
C LYS A 18 -46.47 25.80 53.71
N PRO A 19 -47.64 25.14 53.48
CA PRO A 19 -48.12 24.40 52.28
C PRO A 19 -49.66 24.46 52.02
N PHE A 20 -50.13 23.76 50.97
CA PHE A 20 -51.45 23.09 50.85
C PHE A 20 -52.75 23.92 50.66
N ARG A 21 -53.78 23.21 50.12
CA ARG A 21 -55.17 23.61 49.81
C ARG A 21 -55.29 24.69 48.71
N ALA A 22 -55.83 24.43 47.52
CA ALA A 22 -57.04 23.70 47.12
C ALA A 22 -58.35 24.36 47.60
N LEU A 23 -59.04 25.02 46.66
CA LEU A 23 -60.41 25.52 46.79
C LEU A 23 -61.11 25.44 45.43
N THR A 24 -62.39 25.13 45.42
CA THR A 24 -63.21 24.82 44.24
C THR A 24 -64.08 26.01 43.81
N GLY A 25 -64.23 26.25 42.51
CA GLY A 25 -65.19 27.20 41.95
C GLY A 25 -65.50 26.91 40.46
N PRO A 26 -66.73 27.11 39.95
CA PRO A 26 -67.17 26.49 38.69
C PRO A 26 -67.64 27.48 37.60
N PHE A 27 -68.07 26.91 36.46
CA PHE A 27 -68.64 27.59 35.26
C PHE A 27 -67.61 28.39 34.41
N LEU A 28 -67.80 28.56 33.08
CA LEU A 28 -68.97 28.33 32.23
C LEU A 28 -68.60 27.65 30.88
N LEU A 29 -69.63 27.34 30.09
CA LEU A 29 -69.64 26.50 28.90
C LEU A 29 -69.01 27.17 27.65
N ALA A 30 -68.25 26.43 26.85
CA ALA A 30 -68.02 26.72 25.42
C ALA A 30 -67.76 25.42 24.64
N THR A 31 -68.54 25.16 23.59
CA THR A 31 -68.49 23.90 22.81
C THR A 31 -67.59 24.01 21.58
N ALA A 32 -66.73 23.01 21.38
CA ALA A 32 -66.12 22.72 20.08
C ALA A 32 -66.07 21.19 19.88
N LEU A 33 -66.80 20.66 18.90
CA LEU A 33 -66.67 19.27 18.48
C LEU A 33 -65.46 19.13 17.55
N ALA A 34 -64.59 18.16 17.86
CA ALA A 34 -63.64 17.59 16.91
C ALA A 34 -63.60 16.07 17.14
N LEU A 35 -63.84 15.28 16.09
CA LEU A 35 -63.86 13.82 16.22
C LEU A 35 -62.44 13.27 16.38
N ALA A 36 -62.07 12.91 17.60
CA ALA A 36 -60.88 12.10 17.86
C ALA A 36 -61.15 10.63 17.45
N ALA A 37 -60.86 10.30 16.19
CA ALA A 37 -60.94 8.93 15.71
C ALA A 37 -59.90 8.05 16.43
N PHE A 38 -60.37 7.16 17.31
CA PHE A 38 -59.54 6.18 18.02
C PHE A 38 -59.03 5.09 17.07
N SER A 39 -58.04 5.42 16.24
CA SER A 39 -57.18 4.42 15.62
C SER A 39 -56.19 3.92 16.68
N PRO A 40 -56.14 2.61 16.99
CA PRO A 40 -55.12 2.08 17.88
C PRO A 40 -53.75 2.27 17.25
N ARG A 41 -52.86 3.03 17.91
CA ARG A 41 -51.45 3.13 17.50
C ARG A 41 -50.75 1.79 17.76
N LEU A 42 -50.71 0.95 16.74
CA LEU A 42 -49.70 -0.12 16.62
C LEU A 42 -48.32 0.49 16.94
N ARG A 43 -47.55 -0.17 17.80
CA ARG A 43 -46.15 0.19 18.04
C ARG A 43 -45.31 -0.33 16.88
N ALA A 44 -44.19 0.33 16.61
CA ALA A 44 -43.21 -0.16 15.62
C ALA A 44 -42.68 -1.57 15.95
N ALA A 45 -42.75 -1.98 17.23
CA ALA A 45 -42.43 -3.33 17.69
C ALA A 45 -43.39 -4.41 17.13
N ASP A 46 -44.62 -4.06 16.74
CA ASP A 46 -45.67 -5.01 16.35
C ASP A 46 -45.58 -5.44 14.87
N LEU A 47 -44.59 -4.92 14.13
CA LEU A 47 -44.38 -5.16 12.69
C LEU A 47 -42.97 -5.63 12.33
N ALA A 48 -42.02 -5.61 13.27
CA ALA A 48 -40.63 -5.99 13.02
C ALA A 48 -40.44 -7.52 12.99
N LEU A 49 -39.41 -7.97 12.27
CA LEU A 49 -38.92 -9.34 12.37
C LEU A 49 -38.43 -9.61 13.80
N SER A 50 -38.74 -10.77 14.35
CA SER A 50 -38.35 -11.16 15.73
C SER A 50 -37.79 -12.58 15.78
N VAL A 51 -37.38 -13.04 16.96
CA VAL A 51 -36.58 -14.27 17.11
C VAL A 51 -37.08 -15.11 18.29
N THR A 52 -37.15 -16.43 18.10
CA THR A 52 -37.49 -17.41 19.14
C THR A 52 -36.30 -17.74 20.05
N PRO A 53 -36.51 -18.34 21.25
CA PRO A 53 -35.42 -18.84 22.09
C PRO A 53 -34.52 -19.91 21.42
N GLN A 54 -34.96 -20.49 20.30
CA GLN A 54 -34.22 -21.47 19.48
C GLN A 54 -33.54 -20.83 18.26
N PHE A 55 -33.51 -19.50 18.18
CA PHE A 55 -32.96 -18.70 17.08
C PHE A 55 -33.67 -18.87 15.70
N HIS A 56 -34.85 -19.50 15.66
CA HIS A 56 -35.73 -19.41 14.49
C HIS A 56 -36.28 -17.98 14.36
N ILE A 57 -36.46 -17.53 13.11
CA ILE A 57 -36.91 -16.17 12.79
C ILE A 57 -38.43 -16.15 12.70
N VAL A 58 -39.05 -15.18 13.34
CA VAL A 58 -40.51 -14.95 13.34
C VAL A 58 -40.82 -13.79 12.41
N ILE A 59 -41.60 -14.08 11.37
CA ILE A 59 -42.01 -13.14 10.33
C ILE A 59 -43.53 -12.93 10.49
N PRO A 60 -44.00 -11.75 10.94
CA PRO A 60 -45.42 -11.42 10.90
C PRO A 60 -45.92 -11.46 9.44
N LYS A 61 -47.11 -12.00 9.16
CA LYS A 61 -47.63 -12.03 7.77
C LYS A 61 -47.83 -10.64 7.18
N LYS A 62 -48.09 -9.65 8.04
CA LYS A 62 -48.14 -8.20 7.72
C LYS A 62 -46.78 -7.62 7.28
N ALA A 63 -45.70 -8.39 7.43
CA ALA A 63 -44.31 -8.06 7.10
C ALA A 63 -43.76 -8.83 5.87
N LEU A 64 -44.51 -9.83 5.36
CA LEU A 64 -44.25 -10.49 4.07
C LEU A 64 -44.42 -9.49 2.91
N GLY A 65 -43.71 -9.72 1.81
CA GLY A 65 -43.73 -8.87 0.61
C GLY A 65 -43.05 -7.51 0.76
N ARG A 66 -42.74 -7.04 1.98
CA ARG A 66 -41.95 -5.83 2.22
C ARG A 66 -40.50 -6.01 1.79
N GLU A 67 -39.88 -4.95 1.31
CA GLU A 67 -38.44 -4.93 1.06
C GLU A 67 -37.65 -4.68 2.37
N TYR A 68 -36.49 -5.31 2.48
CA TYR A 68 -35.51 -5.18 3.56
C TYR A 68 -34.12 -4.98 2.96
N LEU A 69 -33.29 -4.16 3.60
CA LEU A 69 -31.87 -4.11 3.29
C LEU A 69 -31.21 -5.25 4.07
N MET A 70 -30.78 -6.28 3.35
CA MET A 70 -29.93 -7.34 3.86
C MET A 70 -28.47 -7.01 3.58
N SER A 71 -27.59 -7.32 4.52
CA SER A 71 -26.16 -7.41 4.28
C SER A 71 -25.54 -8.55 5.08
N ALA A 72 -24.29 -8.86 4.78
CA ALA A 72 -23.55 -9.90 5.46
C ALA A 72 -22.09 -9.51 5.66
N SER A 73 -21.46 -10.06 6.69
CA SER A 73 -20.02 -9.98 6.92
C SER A 73 -19.44 -11.38 7.14
N LEU A 74 -18.36 -11.70 6.43
CA LEU A 74 -17.59 -12.94 6.59
C LEU A 74 -16.49 -12.73 7.64
N ILE A 75 -16.41 -13.59 8.65
CA ILE A 75 -15.44 -13.46 9.76
C ILE A 75 -14.63 -14.76 9.89
N PRO A 76 -13.35 -14.79 9.50
CA PRO A 76 -12.52 -15.99 9.57
C PRO A 76 -12.37 -16.52 11.01
N GLN A 77 -12.48 -17.84 11.18
CA GLN A 77 -12.31 -18.51 12.48
C GLN A 77 -10.86 -19.02 12.68
N ALA A 78 -9.90 -18.34 12.08
CA ALA A 78 -8.46 -18.61 12.17
C ALA A 78 -7.67 -17.31 12.00
N ALA A 79 -6.46 -17.24 12.57
CA ALA A 79 -5.71 -15.99 12.75
C ALA A 79 -6.54 -14.94 13.53
N ALA A 80 -6.59 -13.68 13.11
CA ALA A 80 -7.48 -12.69 13.71
C ALA A 80 -8.88 -12.73 13.08
N ALA A 81 -9.92 -12.74 13.91
CA ALA A 81 -11.31 -12.71 13.51
C ALA A 81 -11.79 -11.29 13.18
N THR A 82 -11.20 -10.66 12.16
CA THR A 82 -11.73 -9.43 11.53
C THR A 82 -12.81 -9.80 10.49
N SER A 83 -13.50 -8.82 9.88
CA SER A 83 -14.55 -9.09 8.88
C SER A 83 -14.15 -8.75 7.45
N THR A 84 -14.89 -9.29 6.48
CA THR A 84 -15.06 -8.66 5.16
C THR A 84 -16.55 -8.40 4.93
N GLY A 85 -16.89 -7.17 4.56
CA GLY A 85 -18.24 -6.73 4.24
C GLY A 85 -18.64 -7.15 2.83
N LEU A 86 -19.82 -7.76 2.71
CA LEU A 86 -20.42 -8.13 1.43
C LEU A 86 -21.42 -7.06 0.97
N ALA A 87 -21.74 -7.07 -0.32
CA ALA A 87 -22.67 -6.13 -0.93
C ALA A 87 -24.03 -6.11 -0.19
N GLY A 88 -24.60 -4.91 -0.03
CA GLY A 88 -25.97 -4.75 0.40
C GLY A 88 -26.93 -5.28 -0.68
N LYS A 89 -27.99 -5.98 -0.27
CA LYS A 89 -29.01 -6.56 -1.16
C LYS A 89 -30.39 -6.17 -0.69
N ILE A 90 -31.24 -5.71 -1.60
CA ILE A 90 -32.65 -5.44 -1.27
C ILE A 90 -33.45 -6.72 -1.47
N VAL A 91 -33.98 -7.27 -0.38
CA VAL A 91 -34.62 -8.59 -0.35
C VAL A 91 -36.05 -8.52 0.20
N ARG A 92 -36.87 -9.53 -0.07
CA ARG A 92 -38.21 -9.69 0.52
C ARG A 92 -38.55 -11.15 0.82
N PHE A 93 -39.39 -11.35 1.83
CA PHE A 93 -39.90 -12.66 2.24
C PHE A 93 -41.27 -12.92 1.57
N GLU A 94 -41.41 -14.01 0.82
CA GLU A 94 -42.68 -14.48 0.23
C GLU A 94 -43.06 -15.86 0.80
N LEU A 95 -44.28 -16.01 1.30
CA LEU A 95 -44.77 -17.27 1.92
C LEU A 95 -45.40 -18.19 0.86
N PHE A 96 -44.95 -19.44 0.84
CA PHE A 96 -45.49 -20.54 0.03
C PHE A 96 -45.98 -21.69 0.93
N HIS A 97 -46.55 -22.72 0.32
CA HIS A 97 -47.14 -23.86 1.05
C HIS A 97 -46.14 -24.76 1.79
N ASP A 98 -44.86 -24.64 1.43
CA ASP A 98 -43.75 -25.52 1.77
C ASP A 98 -42.52 -24.78 2.35
N GLY A 99 -42.51 -23.44 2.30
CA GLY A 99 -41.40 -22.61 2.75
C GLY A 99 -41.72 -21.11 2.70
N VAL A 100 -40.76 -20.31 3.17
CA VAL A 100 -40.73 -18.86 2.93
C VAL A 100 -39.51 -18.55 2.05
N ASP A 101 -39.75 -18.10 0.84
CA ASP A 101 -38.69 -17.70 -0.07
C ASP A 101 -38.12 -16.34 0.32
N LEU A 102 -36.79 -16.22 0.23
CA LEU A 102 -36.06 -14.97 0.28
C LEU A 102 -35.66 -14.57 -1.15
N TYR A 103 -36.38 -13.61 -1.73
CA TYR A 103 -36.08 -13.08 -3.06
C TYR A 103 -35.21 -11.83 -2.96
N GLU A 104 -34.15 -11.76 -3.76
CA GLU A 104 -33.49 -10.52 -4.14
C GLU A 104 -34.33 -9.79 -5.19
N SER A 105 -34.43 -8.47 -5.05
CA SER A 105 -35.20 -7.61 -5.94
C SER A 105 -34.36 -7.22 -7.17
N THR A 106 -34.93 -7.38 -8.36
CA THR A 106 -34.22 -7.24 -9.65
C THR A 106 -33.93 -5.80 -10.07
N LYS A 107 -34.48 -4.82 -9.37
CA LYS A 107 -34.30 -3.39 -9.67
C LYS A 107 -32.86 -2.96 -9.43
N GLY A 108 -32.19 -2.53 -10.51
CA GLY A 108 -30.74 -2.27 -10.56
C GLY A 108 -29.94 -3.42 -11.20
N LEU A 109 -30.56 -4.58 -11.46
CA LEU A 109 -29.92 -5.78 -12.00
C LEU A 109 -30.47 -6.20 -13.39
N VAL A 110 -31.59 -5.61 -13.84
CA VAL A 110 -32.24 -5.91 -15.12
C VAL A 110 -32.69 -4.63 -15.83
N VAL A 111 -32.81 -4.69 -17.16
CA VAL A 111 -33.14 -3.53 -18.02
C VAL A 111 -34.64 -3.33 -18.29
N THR A 112 -35.53 -4.18 -17.76
CA THR A 112 -36.99 -4.02 -17.92
C THR A 112 -37.74 -4.71 -16.78
N ASP A 113 -38.86 -4.12 -16.36
CA ASP A 113 -39.83 -4.73 -15.45
C ASP A 113 -40.98 -5.45 -16.21
N ASP A 114 -41.10 -5.27 -17.53
CA ASP A 114 -42.14 -5.86 -18.40
C ASP A 114 -41.98 -7.38 -18.59
N LEU A 115 -40.76 -7.89 -18.37
CA LEU A 115 -40.43 -9.30 -18.29
C LEU A 115 -40.16 -9.65 -16.81
N PRO A 116 -41.20 -9.91 -15.98
CA PRO A 116 -41.08 -9.99 -14.53
C PRO A 116 -40.24 -11.19 -14.08
N ALA A 117 -38.95 -10.94 -13.82
CA ALA A 117 -38.01 -11.91 -13.29
C ALA A 117 -38.09 -12.01 -11.75
N ARG A 118 -37.68 -13.16 -11.20
CA ARG A 118 -37.56 -13.42 -9.76
C ARG A 118 -36.17 -13.98 -9.47
N ARG A 119 -35.43 -13.37 -8.54
CA ARG A 119 -34.08 -13.80 -8.14
C ARG A 119 -34.11 -14.46 -6.75
N LEU A 120 -34.36 -15.76 -6.71
CA LEU A 120 -34.41 -16.52 -5.45
C LEU A 120 -33.00 -16.63 -4.84
N LEU A 121 -32.82 -16.20 -3.59
CA LEU A 121 -31.57 -16.42 -2.84
C LEU A 121 -31.59 -17.77 -2.12
N THR A 122 -32.69 -18.06 -1.41
CA THR A 122 -32.97 -19.38 -0.81
C THR A 122 -34.43 -19.50 -0.35
N THR A 123 -34.87 -20.72 -0.04
CA THR A 123 -36.15 -21.02 0.63
C THR A 123 -35.88 -21.40 2.08
N LEU A 124 -36.58 -20.77 3.02
CA LEU A 124 -36.48 -21.00 4.46
C LEU A 124 -37.59 -21.97 4.92
N PRO A 125 -37.27 -23.16 5.48
CA PRO A 125 -38.28 -24.11 5.92
C PRO A 125 -39.15 -23.56 7.07
N ILE A 126 -40.46 -23.76 6.97
CA ILE A 126 -41.42 -23.41 8.02
C ILE A 126 -41.25 -24.38 9.21
N VAL A 127 -41.22 -23.82 10.42
CA VAL A 127 -41.21 -24.54 11.70
C VAL A 127 -42.60 -24.51 12.35
N GLU A 128 -43.26 -23.37 12.28
CA GLU A 128 -44.58 -23.10 12.85
C GLU A 128 -45.25 -22.00 12.02
N GLN A 129 -46.58 -22.06 11.85
CA GLN A 129 -47.37 -20.92 11.34
C GLN A 129 -48.75 -20.91 12.00
N ASP A 130 -49.28 -19.70 12.23
CA ASP A 130 -50.63 -19.47 12.72
C ASP A 130 -51.36 -18.48 11.79
N GLU A 131 -52.37 -17.76 12.25
CA GLU A 131 -53.08 -16.77 11.43
C GLU A 131 -52.25 -15.48 11.20
N ASP A 132 -51.46 -15.04 12.17
CA ASP A 132 -50.74 -13.75 12.19
C ASP A 132 -49.27 -13.84 11.76
N LYS A 133 -48.59 -14.99 11.96
CA LYS A 133 -47.14 -15.15 11.78
C LYS A 133 -46.73 -16.44 11.06
N VAL A 134 -45.49 -16.48 10.58
CA VAL A 134 -44.76 -17.69 10.21
C VAL A 134 -43.38 -17.69 10.89
N VAL A 135 -42.93 -18.86 11.35
CA VAL A 135 -41.64 -19.07 12.03
C VAL A 135 -40.78 -19.96 11.14
N VAL A 136 -39.54 -19.56 10.87
CA VAL A 136 -38.68 -20.21 9.87
C VAL A 136 -37.29 -20.58 10.38
N ASP A 137 -36.77 -21.71 9.90
CA ASP A 137 -35.42 -22.18 10.21
C ASP A 137 -34.41 -21.59 9.22
N PHE A 138 -33.88 -20.41 9.57
CA PHE A 138 -32.82 -19.75 8.79
C PHE A 138 -31.57 -20.62 8.62
N ASN A 139 -31.26 -21.53 9.56
CA ASN A 139 -30.07 -22.38 9.47
C ASN A 139 -30.23 -23.59 8.53
N LYS A 140 -31.45 -24.08 8.34
CA LYS A 140 -31.74 -25.06 7.29
C LYS A 140 -31.84 -24.41 5.91
N GLY A 141 -32.40 -23.21 5.81
CA GLY A 141 -32.55 -22.51 4.53
C GLY A 141 -31.27 -21.83 4.02
N MET A 142 -30.53 -21.13 4.86
CA MET A 142 -29.33 -20.39 4.43
C MET A 142 -28.12 -21.33 4.28
N ARG A 143 -28.06 -21.98 3.11
CA ARG A 143 -27.07 -23.02 2.75
C ARG A 143 -26.12 -22.64 1.61
N ARG A 144 -26.18 -21.38 1.19
CA ARG A 144 -25.21 -20.73 0.33
C ARG A 144 -24.93 -19.33 0.88
N VAL A 145 -23.74 -18.80 0.65
CA VAL A 145 -23.36 -17.42 1.01
C VAL A 145 -22.88 -16.73 -0.25
N PHE A 146 -23.47 -15.59 -0.60
CA PHE A 146 -23.02 -14.79 -1.75
C PHE A 146 -21.64 -14.19 -1.48
N THR A 147 -20.88 -13.90 -2.54
CA THR A 147 -19.49 -13.43 -2.45
C THR A 147 -19.27 -12.05 -3.10
N GLU A 148 -20.37 -11.37 -3.40
CA GLU A 148 -20.39 -10.02 -3.96
C GLU A 148 -19.95 -8.98 -2.90
N ILE A 149 -19.20 -7.96 -3.33
CA ILE A 149 -18.59 -6.96 -2.46
C ILE A 149 -19.22 -5.60 -2.77
N TRP A 150 -19.25 -4.70 -1.78
CA TRP A 150 -19.95 -3.41 -1.85
C TRP A 150 -19.33 -2.38 -2.81
N TYR A 151 -18.08 -2.59 -3.26
CA TYR A 151 -17.35 -1.65 -4.12
C TYR A 151 -16.86 -2.26 -5.44
N GLY A 152 -16.50 -1.39 -6.37
CA GLY A 152 -16.01 -1.74 -7.70
C GLY A 152 -16.45 -0.77 -8.80
N SER A 153 -16.49 0.54 -8.56
CA SER A 153 -17.06 1.53 -9.51
C SER A 153 -16.37 1.57 -10.87
N ASP A 154 -15.09 1.16 -10.93
CA ASP A 154 -14.32 1.07 -12.18
C ASP A 154 -14.43 -0.32 -12.85
N ARG A 155 -15.21 -1.24 -12.28
CA ARG A 155 -15.57 -2.53 -12.87
C ARG A 155 -17.03 -2.44 -13.32
N GLY A 156 -17.25 -2.31 -14.62
CA GLY A 156 -18.60 -2.23 -15.20
C GLY A 156 -19.49 -3.42 -14.82
N PHE A 157 -20.80 -3.23 -14.93
CA PHE A 157 -21.83 -4.14 -14.42
C PHE A 157 -21.60 -5.60 -14.85
N ASN A 158 -21.40 -6.47 -13.85
CA ASN A 158 -21.02 -7.86 -14.09
C ASN A 158 -22.00 -8.82 -13.40
N ALA A 159 -23.04 -9.23 -14.13
CA ALA A 159 -24.01 -10.22 -13.68
C ALA A 159 -23.36 -11.51 -13.12
N SER A 160 -22.26 -11.98 -13.72
CA SER A 160 -21.56 -13.20 -13.28
C SER A 160 -20.88 -13.08 -11.91
N SER A 161 -20.68 -11.86 -11.38
CA SER A 161 -20.20 -11.65 -10.01
C SER A 161 -21.31 -11.75 -8.96
N LEU A 162 -22.55 -11.45 -9.34
CA LEU A 162 -23.74 -11.53 -8.47
C LEU A 162 -24.11 -12.99 -8.13
N ASP A 163 -23.81 -13.91 -9.05
CA ASP A 163 -24.19 -15.33 -8.97
C ASP A 163 -23.17 -16.20 -8.20
N ARG A 164 -22.01 -15.65 -7.83
CA ARG A 164 -20.97 -16.37 -7.09
C ARG A 164 -21.40 -16.62 -5.65
N THR A 165 -21.36 -17.89 -5.25
CA THR A 165 -21.71 -18.33 -3.89
C THR A 165 -20.75 -19.39 -3.35
N LEU A 166 -20.48 -19.33 -2.04
CA LEU A 166 -19.92 -20.45 -1.29
C LEU A 166 -21.05 -21.42 -0.89
N GLU A 167 -20.82 -22.71 -1.03
CA GLU A 167 -21.71 -23.75 -0.49
C GLU A 167 -21.47 -23.92 1.01
N VAL A 168 -22.53 -24.20 1.79
CA VAL A 168 -22.46 -24.44 3.25
C VAL A 168 -22.91 -25.88 3.58
N PRO A 169 -22.00 -26.88 3.51
CA PRO A 169 -22.32 -28.25 3.92
C PRO A 169 -22.78 -28.33 5.38
N GLN A 170 -22.09 -27.60 6.28
CA GLN A 170 -22.36 -27.59 7.71
C GLN A 170 -22.55 -26.15 8.19
N GLY A 171 -23.67 -25.89 8.87
CA GLY A 171 -24.00 -24.55 9.39
C GLY A 171 -24.76 -24.64 10.71
N ARG A 172 -24.52 -23.67 11.60
CA ARG A 172 -25.26 -23.48 12.85
C ARG A 172 -25.42 -21.98 13.15
N VAL A 173 -26.65 -21.48 13.10
CA VAL A 173 -27.03 -20.25 13.81
C VAL A 173 -26.86 -20.50 15.31
N PHE A 174 -26.06 -19.67 15.97
CA PHE A 174 -25.74 -19.80 17.40
C PHE A 174 -26.13 -18.56 18.21
N ALA A 175 -26.47 -17.47 17.54
CA ALA A 175 -27.18 -16.33 18.09
C ALA A 175 -28.00 -15.66 16.99
N ALA A 176 -29.21 -15.23 17.31
CA ALA A 176 -29.98 -14.30 16.49
C ALA A 176 -30.78 -13.39 17.42
N GLU A 177 -30.93 -12.12 17.06
CA GLU A 177 -31.63 -11.13 17.88
C GLU A 177 -32.21 -9.99 17.05
N ALA A 178 -33.37 -9.49 17.48
CA ALA A 178 -33.97 -8.27 16.95
C ALA A 178 -33.78 -7.14 17.97
N ARG A 179 -33.05 -6.09 17.59
CA ARG A 179 -32.77 -4.91 18.44
C ARG A 179 -32.77 -3.65 17.57
N ASP A 180 -33.33 -2.56 18.09
CA ASP A 180 -33.22 -1.22 17.49
C ASP A 180 -33.65 -1.14 16.00
N ALA A 181 -34.67 -1.92 15.62
CA ALA A 181 -35.18 -2.13 14.26
C ALA A 181 -34.27 -2.91 13.27
N HIS A 182 -33.17 -3.49 13.77
CA HIS A 182 -32.34 -4.46 13.03
C HIS A 182 -32.59 -5.90 13.52
N LEU A 183 -32.61 -6.86 12.60
CA LEU A 183 -32.45 -8.28 12.89
C LEU A 183 -31.01 -8.70 12.56
N VAL A 184 -30.31 -9.23 13.56
CA VAL A 184 -28.93 -9.72 13.44
C VAL A 184 -28.93 -11.24 13.59
N ILE A 185 -28.26 -11.96 12.68
CA ILE A 185 -28.15 -13.43 12.71
C ILE A 185 -26.68 -13.81 12.60
N ARG A 186 -26.18 -14.62 13.54
CA ARG A 186 -24.79 -15.11 13.59
C ARG A 186 -24.78 -16.62 13.33
N GLN A 187 -24.24 -17.01 12.18
CA GLN A 187 -24.14 -18.39 11.72
C GLN A 187 -22.68 -18.82 11.65
N SER A 188 -22.29 -19.85 12.41
CA SER A 188 -21.00 -20.52 12.20
C SER A 188 -21.16 -21.52 11.06
N VAL A 189 -20.25 -21.46 10.08
CA VAL A 189 -20.32 -22.25 8.85
C VAL A 189 -18.99 -22.93 8.52
N GLN A 190 -19.09 -24.11 7.93
CA GLN A 190 -18.06 -24.64 7.03
C GLN A 190 -18.47 -24.28 5.62
N THR A 191 -17.56 -23.70 4.84
CA THR A 191 -17.82 -23.30 3.45
C THR A 191 -16.90 -24.00 2.46
N ARG A 192 -17.42 -24.26 1.26
CA ARG A 192 -16.68 -24.83 0.14
C ARG A 192 -16.87 -24.00 -1.12
N ASP A 193 -15.76 -23.75 -1.82
CA ASP A 193 -15.72 -23.19 -3.17
C ASP A 193 -15.66 -24.35 -4.18
N ARG A 194 -16.53 -24.35 -5.19
CA ARG A 194 -16.61 -25.39 -6.23
C ARG A 194 -15.89 -25.02 -7.53
N GLU A 195 -15.57 -23.74 -7.75
CA GLU A 195 -14.72 -23.27 -8.85
C GLU A 195 -13.22 -23.33 -8.47
N GLY A 196 -12.94 -23.21 -7.17
CA GLY A 196 -11.59 -23.06 -6.64
C GLY A 196 -10.85 -24.35 -6.30
N ASP A 197 -10.83 -24.69 -5.02
CA ASP A 197 -10.28 -25.94 -4.50
C ASP A 197 -11.32 -26.60 -3.58
N ALA A 198 -12.08 -27.54 -4.16
CA ALA A 198 -13.17 -28.22 -3.48
C ALA A 198 -12.73 -29.09 -2.28
N ASN A 199 -11.41 -29.24 -2.05
CA ASN A 199 -10.85 -29.94 -0.89
C ASN A 199 -10.63 -29.00 0.32
N VAL A 200 -10.71 -27.67 0.13
CA VAL A 200 -10.50 -26.68 1.19
C VAL A 200 -11.83 -26.26 1.80
N GLU A 201 -12.13 -26.82 2.98
CA GLU A 201 -13.26 -26.38 3.79
C GLU A 201 -12.86 -25.26 4.75
N GLN A 202 -13.32 -24.05 4.46
CA GLN A 202 -13.07 -22.87 5.27
C GLN A 202 -14.01 -22.84 6.48
N ARG A 203 -13.62 -22.14 7.54
CA ARG A 203 -14.43 -21.99 8.77
C ARG A 203 -14.66 -20.50 9.03
N LEU A 204 -15.91 -20.07 8.94
CA LEU A 204 -16.31 -18.67 9.04
C LEU A 204 -17.43 -18.53 10.09
N GLU A 205 -17.55 -17.35 10.71
CA GLU A 205 -18.85 -16.83 11.10
C GLU A 205 -19.36 -15.97 9.95
N VAL A 206 -20.62 -16.15 9.55
CA VAL A 206 -21.36 -15.18 8.75
C VAL A 206 -22.29 -14.42 9.68
N ARG A 207 -22.14 -13.09 9.71
CA ARG A 207 -23.05 -12.19 10.43
C ARG A 207 -23.94 -11.48 9.44
N TYR A 208 -25.22 -11.85 9.41
CA TYR A 208 -26.23 -11.21 8.59
C TYR A 208 -26.91 -10.09 9.36
N PHE A 209 -27.23 -9.01 8.67
CA PHE A 209 -27.98 -7.87 9.18
C PHE A 209 -29.16 -7.58 8.26
N PHE A 210 -30.35 -7.41 8.82
CA PHE A 210 -31.57 -7.01 8.10
C PHE A 210 -32.18 -5.77 8.76
N SER A 211 -32.60 -4.79 7.97
CA SER A 211 -33.45 -3.68 8.41
C SER A 211 -34.58 -3.45 7.41
N GLU A 212 -35.75 -2.98 7.85
CA GLU A 212 -36.87 -2.66 6.95
C GLU A 212 -36.44 -1.56 5.94
N TYR A 213 -36.66 -1.81 4.65
CA TYR A 213 -36.24 -0.90 3.59
C TYR A 213 -37.41 -0.02 3.16
N SER A 214 -37.41 1.22 3.64
CA SER A 214 -38.03 2.32 2.91
C SER A 214 -37.00 2.87 1.93
N PRO A 215 -37.26 2.93 0.61
CA PRO A 215 -36.44 3.73 -0.29
C PRO A 215 -36.43 5.18 0.21
N ALA A 216 -35.25 5.78 0.30
CA ALA A 216 -35.12 7.17 0.70
C ALA A 216 -35.76 8.10 -0.35
N ALA A 217 -36.26 9.26 0.08
CA ALA A 217 -36.75 10.30 -0.83
C ALA A 217 -35.62 10.99 -1.66
N ASN A 218 -34.38 10.48 -1.56
CA ASN A 218 -33.18 10.96 -2.22
C ASN A 218 -32.67 9.87 -3.17
N PRO A 219 -32.66 10.07 -4.51
CA PRO A 219 -32.36 9.03 -5.51
C PRO A 219 -30.86 8.70 -5.66
N GLY A 220 -30.05 9.06 -4.66
CA GLY A 220 -28.60 9.03 -4.71
C GLY A 220 -28.00 10.14 -5.58
N LYS A 221 -26.69 10.33 -5.47
CA LYS A 221 -25.90 11.13 -6.43
C LYS A 221 -25.10 10.18 -7.30
N GLU A 222 -25.03 10.43 -8.60
CA GLU A 222 -24.19 9.67 -9.52
C GLU A 222 -22.82 10.33 -9.71
N GLN A 223 -21.83 9.50 -10.06
CA GLN A 223 -20.53 9.96 -10.55
C GLN A 223 -20.66 10.24 -12.07
N PRO A 224 -20.59 11.49 -12.55
CA PRO A 224 -20.81 11.79 -13.96
C PRO A 224 -19.66 11.23 -14.80
N ALA A 225 -19.97 10.43 -15.82
CA ALA A 225 -18.96 9.78 -16.67
C ALA A 225 -17.93 10.78 -17.26
N SER A 226 -18.37 12.00 -17.58
CA SER A 226 -17.54 13.11 -18.08
C SER A 226 -16.54 13.68 -17.08
N GLU A 227 -16.74 13.47 -15.77
CA GLU A 227 -15.90 14.01 -14.69
C GLU A 227 -14.87 12.98 -14.18
N THR A 228 -15.03 11.70 -14.51
CA THR A 228 -14.25 10.55 -14.00
C THR A 228 -12.72 10.65 -14.12
N ARG A 229 -12.19 11.44 -15.07
CA ARG A 229 -10.73 11.69 -15.19
C ARG A 229 -10.15 12.41 -13.97
N TYR A 230 -10.95 13.26 -13.31
CA TYR A 230 -10.52 14.10 -12.18
C TYR A 230 -11.40 13.94 -10.93
N ALA A 231 -12.58 13.33 -11.05
CA ALA A 231 -13.51 13.08 -9.96
C ALA A 231 -14.28 11.76 -10.15
N ARG A 232 -13.77 10.70 -9.52
CA ARG A 232 -14.42 9.39 -9.34
C ARG A 232 -14.14 8.83 -7.93
N PHE A 233 -14.15 9.72 -6.94
CA PHE A 233 -13.57 9.48 -5.61
C PHE A 233 -14.30 8.45 -4.75
N PHE A 234 -15.53 8.08 -5.11
CA PHE A 234 -16.42 7.28 -4.27
C PHE A 234 -16.63 5.89 -4.87
N GLU A 235 -16.82 4.90 -4.00
CA GLU A 235 -16.82 3.49 -4.39
C GLU A 235 -18.17 2.80 -4.12
N THR A 236 -18.75 2.24 -5.19
CA THR A 236 -19.94 1.39 -5.18
C THR A 236 -19.98 0.51 -6.42
N SER A 237 -20.54 -0.69 -6.30
CA SER A 237 -20.87 -1.55 -7.45
C SER A 237 -21.91 -0.86 -8.35
N PRO A 238 -21.69 -0.78 -9.68
CA PRO A 238 -22.66 -0.16 -10.60
C PRO A 238 -23.96 -0.97 -10.68
N GLN A 239 -25.05 -0.29 -11.05
CA GLN A 239 -26.38 -0.85 -11.29
C GLN A 239 -26.84 -0.56 -12.72
N LEU A 240 -27.67 -1.41 -13.30
CA LEU A 240 -28.36 -1.14 -14.57
C LEU A 240 -29.60 -0.28 -14.37
N GLU A 241 -29.73 0.77 -15.18
CA GLU A 241 -30.98 1.51 -15.35
C GLU A 241 -32.01 0.71 -16.15
N THR A 242 -33.25 0.70 -15.65
CA THR A 242 -34.42 0.22 -16.39
C THR A 242 -34.60 1.03 -17.70
N SER A 243 -35.01 0.35 -18.76
CA SER A 243 -35.27 0.85 -20.12
C SER A 243 -34.05 1.38 -20.90
N SER A 244 -33.09 2.05 -20.27
CA SER A 244 -31.88 2.55 -20.96
C SER A 244 -30.78 1.49 -21.04
N GLY A 245 -30.70 0.57 -20.07
CA GLY A 245 -29.59 -0.37 -19.92
C GLY A 245 -28.26 0.30 -19.58
N ARG A 246 -28.26 1.59 -19.23
CA ARG A 246 -27.07 2.35 -18.84
C ARG A 246 -26.59 1.90 -17.46
N GLU A 247 -25.28 1.83 -17.29
CA GLU A 247 -24.66 1.64 -15.98
C GLU A 247 -24.66 2.94 -15.16
N SER A 248 -25.04 2.83 -13.89
CA SER A 248 -25.15 3.94 -12.93
C SER A 248 -24.48 3.52 -11.61
N ALA A 249 -23.45 4.27 -11.20
CA ALA A 249 -22.79 4.10 -9.90
C ALA A 249 -23.22 5.24 -8.96
N LYS A 250 -23.96 4.89 -7.90
CA LYS A 250 -24.47 5.82 -6.88
C LYS A 250 -23.43 6.00 -5.78
N MET A 251 -23.01 7.23 -5.51
CA MET A 251 -21.93 7.55 -4.59
C MET A 251 -22.24 7.11 -3.15
N ALA A 252 -21.40 6.24 -2.57
CA ALA A 252 -21.45 5.85 -1.16
C ALA A 252 -21.30 7.09 -0.26
N ARG A 253 -22.37 7.52 0.41
CA ARG A 253 -22.39 8.70 1.29
C ARG A 253 -23.36 8.50 2.44
N PHE A 254 -23.00 8.99 3.63
CA PHE A 254 -23.95 9.09 4.75
C PHE A 254 -24.95 10.24 4.55
N ASP A 255 -26.16 10.09 5.07
CA ASP A 255 -27.06 11.24 5.28
C ASP A 255 -26.49 12.19 6.37
N LEU A 256 -26.24 13.44 5.98
CA LEU A 256 -25.73 14.50 6.87
C LEU A 256 -26.84 15.27 7.61
N SER A 257 -28.09 14.79 7.60
CA SER A 257 -29.17 15.34 8.46
C SER A 257 -28.89 15.15 9.96
N LYS A 258 -28.01 14.21 10.30
CA LYS A 258 -27.52 13.91 11.65
C LYS A 258 -25.98 13.79 11.62
N PRO A 259 -25.30 13.94 12.77
CA PRO A 259 -23.88 13.65 12.86
C PRO A 259 -23.58 12.17 12.63
N VAL A 260 -22.52 11.87 11.88
CA VAL A 260 -21.96 10.53 11.69
C VAL A 260 -21.06 10.23 12.89
N VAL A 261 -21.56 9.43 13.84
CA VAL A 261 -20.81 9.08 15.06
C VAL A 261 -20.00 7.80 14.83
N PHE A 262 -18.69 7.92 14.98
CA PHE A 262 -17.74 6.83 15.01
C PHE A 262 -17.34 6.51 16.45
N HIS A 263 -17.21 5.22 16.72
CA HIS A 263 -16.91 4.68 18.03
C HIS A 263 -15.55 3.98 17.97
N TYR A 264 -14.56 4.46 18.73
CA TYR A 264 -13.31 3.72 18.87
C TYR A 264 -13.51 2.57 19.88
N SER A 265 -12.99 1.39 19.53
CA SER A 265 -13.19 0.17 20.30
C SER A 265 -12.75 0.30 21.76
N ALA A 266 -13.45 -0.37 22.67
CA ALA A 266 -13.19 -0.25 24.11
C ALA A 266 -11.78 -0.73 24.54
N ASN A 267 -11.10 -1.52 23.71
CA ASN A 267 -9.74 -2.03 23.91
C ASN A 267 -8.64 -1.18 23.24
N THR A 268 -8.95 -0.01 22.66
CA THR A 268 -7.95 0.94 22.14
C THR A 268 -7.01 1.36 23.27
N PRO A 269 -5.67 1.16 23.18
CA PRO A 269 -4.75 1.47 24.27
C PRO A 269 -4.72 2.98 24.57
N LYS A 270 -4.63 3.32 25.87
CA LYS A 270 -4.76 4.69 26.39
C LYS A 270 -3.89 5.70 25.63
N ASP A 271 -2.65 5.36 25.35
CA ASP A 271 -1.67 6.26 24.71
C ASP A 271 -2.00 6.57 23.23
N PHE A 272 -2.92 5.82 22.61
CA PHE A 272 -3.38 6.02 21.24
C PHE A 272 -4.83 6.52 21.14
N VAL A 273 -5.57 6.64 22.25
CA VAL A 273 -6.98 7.08 22.23
C VAL A 273 -7.15 8.43 21.52
N ASP A 274 -6.34 9.43 21.87
CA ASP A 274 -6.45 10.74 21.23
C ASP A 274 -5.95 10.74 19.78
N ALA A 275 -4.99 9.88 19.41
CA ALA A 275 -4.59 9.70 18.02
C ALA A 275 -5.72 9.12 17.15
N VAL A 276 -6.43 8.10 17.66
CA VAL A 276 -7.61 7.52 17.00
C VAL A 276 -8.75 8.55 16.90
N ARG A 277 -8.99 9.34 17.96
CA ARG A 277 -10.00 10.41 17.96
C ARG A 277 -9.68 11.52 16.96
N ASP A 278 -8.44 11.98 16.92
CA ASP A 278 -7.95 13.00 15.97
C ASP A 278 -8.09 12.53 14.52
N GLY A 279 -7.79 11.25 14.24
CA GLY A 279 -7.98 10.63 12.93
C GLY A 279 -9.44 10.59 12.50
N ILE A 280 -10.35 10.21 13.40
CA ILE A 280 -11.80 10.24 13.14
C ILE A 280 -12.28 11.66 12.81
N VAL A 281 -11.97 12.66 13.64
CA VAL A 281 -12.56 14.01 13.49
C VAL A 281 -11.86 14.88 12.44
N TYR A 282 -10.75 14.43 11.85
CA TYR A 282 -10.05 15.11 10.76
C TYR A 282 -10.98 15.57 9.63
N TRP A 283 -11.90 14.70 9.20
CA TRP A 283 -12.78 14.93 8.06
C TRP A 283 -13.72 16.14 8.22
N ASN A 284 -14.00 16.59 9.44
CA ASN A 284 -14.74 17.84 9.68
C ASN A 284 -14.11 19.07 8.99
N ARG A 285 -12.78 19.05 8.79
CA ARG A 285 -12.02 20.09 8.08
C ARG A 285 -12.33 20.09 6.58
N ALA A 286 -12.48 18.91 5.99
CA ALA A 286 -12.84 18.74 4.58
C ALA A 286 -14.34 19.05 4.35
N PHE A 287 -15.21 18.69 5.30
CA PHE A 287 -16.63 19.08 5.30
C PHE A 287 -16.84 20.59 5.55
N GLY A 288 -15.91 21.27 6.24
CA GLY A 288 -16.04 22.67 6.64
C GLY A 288 -17.00 22.92 7.82
N LYS A 289 -17.46 21.84 8.49
CA LYS A 289 -18.39 21.86 9.62
C LYS A 289 -18.27 20.57 10.43
N GLU A 290 -18.67 20.61 11.70
CA GLU A 290 -18.75 19.42 12.56
C GLU A 290 -19.92 18.51 12.10
N VAL A 291 -19.58 17.40 11.45
CA VAL A 291 -20.52 16.32 11.09
C VAL A 291 -20.04 14.95 11.55
N VAL A 292 -18.73 14.74 11.71
CA VAL A 292 -18.14 13.50 12.23
C VAL A 292 -17.82 13.63 13.72
N LYS A 293 -18.18 12.64 14.54
CA LYS A 293 -17.91 12.60 15.99
C LYS A 293 -17.15 11.33 16.38
N ALA A 294 -16.34 11.41 17.45
CA ALA A 294 -15.51 10.33 17.97
C ALA A 294 -15.83 10.02 19.44
N GLU A 295 -16.52 8.90 19.68
CA GLU A 295 -16.97 8.44 21.00
C GLU A 295 -16.35 7.08 21.37
N LYS A 296 -16.39 6.68 22.64
CA LYS A 296 -15.92 5.34 23.04
C LYS A 296 -17.02 4.32 22.75
N ALA A 297 -16.70 3.20 22.12
CA ALA A 297 -17.60 2.06 22.05
C ALA A 297 -17.94 1.56 23.48
N PRO A 298 -19.21 1.15 23.75
CA PRO A 298 -19.56 0.49 25.00
C PRO A 298 -18.75 -0.80 25.20
N ASP A 299 -18.47 -1.15 26.45
CA ASP A 299 -17.67 -2.34 26.76
C ASP A 299 -18.37 -3.61 26.26
N GLY A 300 -17.65 -4.43 25.49
CA GLY A 300 -18.18 -5.62 24.83
C GLY A 300 -18.74 -5.41 23.40
N VAL A 301 -18.82 -4.17 22.92
CA VAL A 301 -19.10 -3.88 21.49
C VAL A 301 -17.83 -4.02 20.67
N THR A 302 -17.90 -4.80 19.59
CA THR A 302 -16.79 -5.09 18.66
C THR A 302 -17.30 -5.16 17.23
N ALA A 303 -16.53 -4.70 16.26
CA ALA A 303 -16.90 -4.83 14.85
C ALA A 303 -16.98 -6.32 14.42
N PRO A 304 -17.85 -6.69 13.46
CA PRO A 304 -18.85 -5.86 12.78
C PRO A 304 -20.16 -5.70 13.58
N ASP A 305 -20.68 -4.48 13.72
CA ASP A 305 -21.93 -4.17 14.46
C ASP A 305 -22.84 -3.25 13.62
N SER A 306 -24.15 -3.53 13.56
CA SER A 306 -25.11 -2.76 12.75
C SER A 306 -25.68 -1.52 13.43
N ARG A 307 -25.13 -1.08 14.56
CA ARG A 307 -25.63 0.10 15.31
C ARG A 307 -24.58 1.22 15.42
N TYR A 308 -23.31 0.88 15.21
CA TYR A 308 -22.17 1.76 15.49
C TYR A 308 -21.20 1.74 14.32
N ASN A 309 -20.82 2.91 13.79
CA ASN A 309 -19.61 2.99 12.99
C ASN A 309 -18.41 2.74 13.94
N LEU A 310 -17.51 1.82 13.63
CA LEU A 310 -16.51 1.32 14.58
C LEU A 310 -15.08 1.44 14.04
N VAL A 311 -14.16 1.94 14.87
CA VAL A 311 -12.71 1.82 14.65
C VAL A 311 -12.16 0.79 15.63
N GLN A 312 -11.92 -0.43 15.13
CA GLN A 312 -11.57 -1.61 15.89
C GLN A 312 -10.05 -1.80 15.98
N TRP A 313 -9.51 -1.65 17.19
CA TRP A 313 -8.13 -2.00 17.51
C TRP A 313 -7.98 -3.52 17.57
N VAL A 314 -7.09 -4.09 16.77
CA VAL A 314 -6.83 -5.53 16.67
C VAL A 314 -5.48 -5.84 17.33
N PRO A 315 -5.44 -6.56 18.47
CA PRO A 315 -4.19 -6.85 19.19
C PRO A 315 -3.37 -7.96 18.50
N TRP A 316 -2.65 -7.60 17.44
CA TRP A 316 -1.80 -8.48 16.65
C TRP A 316 -0.53 -7.77 16.17
N ASP A 317 0.54 -7.87 16.97
CA ASP A 317 1.82 -7.15 16.76
C ASP A 317 2.68 -7.64 15.58
N ASN A 318 2.21 -8.64 14.82
CA ASN A 318 2.96 -9.29 13.74
C ASN A 318 2.21 -9.27 12.40
N ALA A 319 1.08 -8.57 12.29
CA ALA A 319 0.35 -8.41 11.04
C ALA A 319 0.31 -6.94 10.66
N GLY A 320 0.79 -6.62 9.45
CA GLY A 320 0.81 -5.27 8.90
C GLY A 320 -0.42 -4.98 8.06
N PHE A 321 -1.55 -4.67 8.70
CA PHE A 321 -2.73 -4.20 7.98
C PHE A 321 -3.58 -3.20 8.78
N ALA A 322 -4.16 -2.28 8.03
CA ALA A 322 -5.43 -1.63 8.33
C ALA A 322 -6.34 -1.78 7.10
N TYR A 323 -7.66 -1.76 7.29
CA TYR A 323 -8.65 -1.65 6.20
C TYR A 323 -10.06 -1.33 6.74
N ALA A 324 -10.96 -0.89 5.87
CA ALA A 324 -12.37 -0.68 6.19
C ALA A 324 -13.37 -1.42 5.27
N ASP A 325 -14.56 -1.69 5.82
CA ASP A 325 -15.78 -2.09 5.10
C ASP A 325 -16.91 -1.07 5.35
N ILE A 326 -17.88 -0.98 4.43
CA ILE A 326 -19.15 -0.25 4.65
C ILE A 326 -20.38 -1.05 4.21
N LEU A 327 -21.49 -0.83 4.93
CA LEU A 327 -22.83 -1.18 4.49
C LEU A 327 -23.45 0.00 3.74
N VAL A 328 -23.63 -0.18 2.43
CA VAL A 328 -24.26 0.78 1.52
C VAL A 328 -25.55 0.18 0.95
N ASP A 329 -26.58 1.00 0.79
CA ASP A 329 -27.73 0.69 -0.05
C ASP A 329 -27.32 0.75 -1.55
N PRO A 330 -27.32 -0.37 -2.29
CA PRO A 330 -26.83 -0.42 -3.67
C PRO A 330 -27.64 0.47 -4.64
N ARG A 331 -28.88 0.85 -4.30
CA ARG A 331 -29.75 1.63 -5.18
C ARG A 331 -29.60 3.14 -5.04
N THR A 332 -29.09 3.62 -3.90
CA THR A 332 -29.03 5.05 -3.57
C THR A 332 -27.63 5.52 -3.18
N GLY A 333 -26.72 4.62 -2.81
CA GLY A 333 -25.44 4.96 -2.20
C GLY A 333 -25.54 5.38 -0.73
N ASP A 334 -26.72 5.31 -0.10
CA ASP A 334 -26.91 5.69 1.30
C ASP A 334 -26.14 4.74 2.23
N SER A 335 -25.09 5.27 2.86
CA SER A 335 -24.18 4.54 3.74
C SER A 335 -24.78 4.46 5.14
N ARG A 336 -25.01 3.24 5.62
CA ARG A 336 -25.69 2.98 6.90
C ARG A 336 -24.72 2.92 8.06
N HIS A 337 -23.75 2.02 7.96
CA HIS A 337 -22.75 1.73 8.99
C HIS A 337 -21.43 1.35 8.32
N GLY A 338 -20.31 1.62 8.98
CA GLY A 338 -18.99 1.22 8.51
C GLY A 338 -18.00 0.91 9.62
N GLN A 339 -16.98 0.14 9.28
CA GLN A 339 -16.06 -0.44 10.24
C GLN A 339 -14.64 -0.42 9.70
N ALA A 340 -13.72 0.12 10.49
CA ALA A 340 -12.29 0.12 10.23
C ALA A 340 -11.61 -0.86 11.20
N TYR A 341 -10.64 -1.62 10.70
CA TYR A 341 -9.76 -2.47 11.49
C TYR A 341 -8.34 -1.92 11.40
N MET A 342 -7.65 -1.80 12.55
CA MET A 342 -6.23 -1.44 12.59
C MET A 342 -5.50 -2.33 13.58
N THR A 343 -4.38 -2.90 13.13
CA THR A 343 -3.53 -3.78 13.94
C THR A 343 -2.64 -3.03 14.93
N SER A 344 -2.29 -3.67 16.04
CA SER A 344 -1.45 -3.06 17.09
C SER A 344 0.02 -2.88 16.71
N VAL A 345 0.47 -3.36 15.55
CA VAL A 345 1.84 -3.16 15.05
C VAL A 345 2.15 -1.67 14.81
N PHE A 346 1.16 -0.89 14.37
CA PHE A 346 1.27 0.56 14.17
C PHE A 346 1.50 1.31 15.50
N GLY A 347 0.96 0.77 16.61
CA GLY A 347 1.03 1.36 17.95
C GLY A 347 2.36 1.08 18.67
N LEU A 348 3.45 1.72 18.25
CA LEU A 348 4.76 1.59 18.89
C LEU A 348 4.90 2.48 20.13
N SER A 349 5.14 1.89 21.30
CA SER A 349 5.27 2.59 22.58
C SER A 349 6.71 2.97 22.98
N GLY A 350 7.71 2.56 22.20
CA GLY A 350 9.13 2.80 22.51
C GLY A 350 10.08 1.99 21.61
N LYS A 351 11.39 2.21 21.76
CA LYS A 351 12.45 1.66 20.90
C LYS A 351 12.51 0.13 20.90
N ALA A 352 12.20 -0.52 22.03
CA ALA A 352 12.13 -1.97 22.10
C ALA A 352 11.05 -2.52 21.16
N ARG A 353 9.82 -2.00 21.27
CA ARG A 353 8.68 -2.37 20.43
C ARG A 353 8.91 -2.03 18.95
N ALA A 354 9.55 -0.89 18.65
CA ALA A 354 9.97 -0.54 17.29
C ALA A 354 10.99 -1.54 16.71
N ARG A 355 11.97 -2.00 17.48
CA ARG A 355 12.94 -3.04 17.03
C ARG A 355 12.29 -4.41 16.88
N ALA A 356 11.34 -4.76 17.75
CA ALA A 356 10.56 -5.99 17.62
C ALA A 356 9.69 -5.99 16.34
N ALA A 357 9.03 -4.87 16.03
CA ALA A 357 8.25 -4.69 14.81
C ALA A 357 9.15 -4.74 13.56
N LEU A 358 10.24 -3.96 13.52
CA LEU A 358 11.22 -3.96 12.43
C LEU A 358 11.66 -5.40 12.04
N ARG A 359 12.12 -6.17 13.03
CA ARG A 359 12.62 -7.52 12.81
C ARG A 359 11.52 -8.48 12.34
N ALA A 360 10.31 -8.39 12.91
CA ALA A 360 9.17 -9.20 12.48
C ALA A 360 8.72 -8.88 11.04
N MET A 361 8.82 -7.62 10.63
CA MET A 361 8.54 -7.23 9.25
C MET A 361 9.62 -7.72 8.28
N ARG A 362 10.92 -7.63 8.62
CA ARG A 362 11.96 -8.26 7.80
C ARG A 362 11.77 -9.77 7.64
N GLU A 363 11.44 -10.47 8.73
CA GLU A 363 11.16 -11.91 8.68
C GLU A 363 9.99 -12.25 7.73
N MET A 364 9.04 -11.33 7.55
CA MET A 364 7.93 -11.46 6.61
C MET A 364 8.35 -11.13 5.16
N SER A 365 9.16 -10.09 4.94
CA SER A 365 9.58 -9.68 3.58
C SER A 365 10.68 -10.57 2.99
N GLU A 366 11.55 -11.16 3.81
CA GLU A 366 12.66 -12.02 3.39
C GLU A 366 12.23 -13.45 2.99
N LYS A 367 11.07 -13.95 3.45
CA LYS A 367 10.55 -15.32 3.20
C LYS A 367 10.13 -15.63 1.76
N LYS A 368 10.48 -14.77 0.81
CA LYS A 368 10.14 -14.80 -0.62
C LYS A 368 10.78 -15.96 -1.43
N GLY A 369 11.46 -16.90 -0.76
CA GLY A 369 12.29 -17.95 -1.38
C GLY A 369 11.71 -19.37 -1.42
N GLU A 370 10.94 -19.80 -0.41
CA GLU A 370 10.56 -21.22 -0.25
C GLU A 370 9.15 -21.56 -0.77
N THR A 371 8.24 -20.57 -0.84
CA THR A 371 6.81 -20.74 -1.15
C THR A 371 6.50 -20.94 -2.64
N LYS A 372 7.29 -21.77 -3.34
CA LYS A 372 6.91 -22.36 -4.65
C LYS A 372 6.43 -23.80 -4.58
N GLN A 373 6.52 -24.49 -3.44
CA GLN A 373 5.82 -25.76 -3.22
C GLN A 373 5.22 -25.88 -1.82
N ARG A 374 3.88 -25.99 -1.79
CA ARG A 374 3.01 -26.52 -0.72
C ARG A 374 2.84 -25.72 0.58
N THR A 375 1.64 -25.91 1.14
CA THR A 375 1.25 -25.71 2.54
C THR A 375 1.51 -24.33 3.16
N ASP A 376 0.77 -23.31 2.69
CA ASP A 376 0.30 -22.29 3.63
C ASP A 376 -1.20 -21.99 3.43
N ILE A 377 -2.01 -22.53 4.34
CA ILE A 377 -3.49 -22.46 4.34
C ILE A 377 -3.99 -21.08 4.80
N ARG A 378 -3.09 -20.18 5.21
CA ARG A 378 -3.39 -18.99 6.03
C ARG A 378 -3.83 -17.73 5.29
N VAL A 379 -3.81 -17.71 3.95
CA VAL A 379 -4.29 -16.57 3.14
C VAL A 379 -5.20 -17.01 1.98
N TRP A 380 -4.89 -18.14 1.34
CA TRP A 380 -5.56 -18.59 0.11
C TRP A 380 -7.08 -18.81 0.19
N ALA A 381 -7.63 -18.99 1.40
CA ALA A 381 -9.08 -19.11 1.61
C ALA A 381 -9.87 -17.90 1.09
N LEU A 382 -9.40 -16.67 1.37
CA LEU A 382 -10.03 -15.43 0.91
C LEU A 382 -9.38 -14.84 -0.36
N ALA A 383 -8.52 -15.61 -1.04
CA ALA A 383 -7.88 -15.20 -2.29
C ALA A 383 -8.62 -15.66 -3.57
N ARG A 384 -9.65 -16.52 -3.42
CA ARG A 384 -10.54 -16.95 -4.53
C ARG A 384 -11.96 -16.41 -4.45
N LEU A 385 -12.43 -16.14 -3.23
CA LEU A 385 -13.24 -14.94 -3.04
C LEU A 385 -12.44 -13.76 -3.63
N GLN A 386 -13.07 -12.90 -4.44
CA GLN A 386 -12.40 -11.67 -4.92
C GLN A 386 -12.36 -10.58 -3.82
N THR A 387 -12.34 -11.00 -2.54
CA THR A 387 -12.33 -10.19 -1.32
C THR A 387 -10.97 -9.57 -1.07
N ALA A 388 -10.58 -8.75 -2.04
CA ALA A 388 -9.97 -7.48 -1.74
C ALA A 388 -10.83 -6.76 -0.68
N SER A 389 -10.20 -6.35 0.42
CA SER A 389 -10.61 -5.17 1.18
C SER A 389 -10.44 -3.93 0.31
N ALA A 390 -11.18 -2.84 0.57
CA ALA A 390 -10.99 -1.57 -0.14
C ALA A 390 -9.50 -1.20 -0.21
N CYS A 391 -8.81 -1.40 0.92
CA CYS A 391 -7.36 -1.43 1.08
C CYS A 391 -6.77 -2.80 0.69
N GLN A 392 -6.62 -3.12 -0.61
CA GLN A 392 -5.97 -4.38 -1.01
C GLN A 392 -4.45 -4.22 -1.15
N PHE A 393 -3.71 -4.70 -0.15
CA PHE A 393 -2.27 -4.53 -0.07
C PHE A 393 -1.51 -5.87 0.08
N ASP A 394 -0.28 -5.96 -0.45
CA ASP A 394 0.61 -7.11 -0.27
C ASP A 394 1.29 -7.00 1.11
N PRO A 395 1.09 -7.95 2.04
CA PRO A 395 1.77 -7.92 3.34
C PRO A 395 3.30 -7.92 3.22
N THR A 396 3.84 -8.48 2.14
CA THR A 396 5.29 -8.45 1.82
C THR A 396 5.76 -7.03 1.48
N GLU A 397 4.92 -6.26 0.78
CA GLU A 397 5.17 -4.86 0.40
C GLU A 397 5.03 -3.95 1.62
N PHE A 398 4.01 -4.16 2.49
CA PHE A 398 3.92 -3.51 3.80
C PHE A 398 5.18 -3.75 4.62
N ALA A 399 5.57 -5.01 4.75
CA ALA A 399 6.65 -5.39 5.64
C ALA A 399 8.00 -4.85 5.17
N ALA A 400 8.24 -4.76 3.85
CA ALA A 400 9.42 -4.08 3.32
C ALA A 400 9.41 -2.57 3.62
N GLN A 401 8.31 -1.87 3.30
CA GLN A 401 8.20 -0.41 3.46
C GLN A 401 8.22 0.02 4.94
N TYR A 402 7.50 -0.68 5.80
CA TYR A 402 7.47 -0.39 7.23
C TYR A 402 8.80 -0.76 7.91
N ALA A 403 9.48 -1.84 7.48
CA ALA A 403 10.85 -2.10 7.94
C ALA A 403 11.80 -0.95 7.58
N GLN A 404 11.82 -0.47 6.33
CA GLN A 404 12.66 0.65 5.91
C GLN A 404 12.37 1.92 6.75
N GLY A 405 11.09 2.25 6.98
CA GLY A 405 10.71 3.38 7.82
C GLY A 405 11.18 3.26 9.28
N LEU A 406 11.13 2.05 9.85
CA LEU A 406 11.62 1.79 11.21
C LEU A 406 13.14 1.76 11.30
N GLU A 407 13.86 1.35 10.25
CA GLU A 407 15.33 1.45 10.17
C GLU A 407 15.79 2.90 10.26
N GLU A 408 15.20 3.78 9.47
CA GLU A 408 15.53 5.21 9.44
C GLU A 408 15.20 5.91 10.77
N LEU A 409 14.07 5.54 11.41
CA LEU A 409 13.74 5.96 12.77
C LEU A 409 14.80 5.51 13.79
N LEU A 410 15.17 4.22 13.76
CA LEU A 410 16.06 3.58 14.73
C LEU A 410 17.56 3.85 14.52
N ALA A 411 17.94 4.40 13.36
CA ALA A 411 19.32 4.79 13.03
C ALA A 411 19.79 6.07 13.77
N SER A 412 18.89 6.79 14.43
CA SER A 412 19.22 7.98 15.22
C SER A 412 19.72 7.60 16.62
N ASP A 413 21.04 7.76 16.89
CA ASP A 413 21.62 7.53 18.23
C ASP A 413 20.99 8.42 19.32
N SER A 414 20.41 9.57 18.96
CA SER A 414 19.70 10.48 19.87
C SER A 414 18.21 10.14 20.10
N LEU A 415 17.72 9.02 19.56
CA LEU A 415 16.32 8.63 19.66
C LEU A 415 15.89 8.32 21.10
N THR A 416 14.78 8.92 21.53
CA THR A 416 14.12 8.65 22.82
C THR A 416 12.85 7.82 22.62
N ASP A 417 12.45 7.05 23.63
CA ASP A 417 11.22 6.25 23.57
C ASP A 417 9.97 7.15 23.45
N ALA A 418 10.01 8.35 24.06
CA ALA A 418 9.00 9.38 23.86
C ALA A 418 8.94 9.93 22.42
N ALA A 419 10.06 9.95 21.67
CA ALA A 419 10.04 10.31 20.24
C ALA A 419 9.44 9.19 19.38
N VAL A 420 9.72 7.92 19.70
CA VAL A 420 9.08 6.77 19.05
C VAL A 420 7.57 6.77 19.28
N LEU A 421 7.12 6.97 20.53
CA LEU A 421 5.69 7.03 20.85
C LEU A 421 4.99 8.17 20.11
N ARG A 422 5.59 9.38 20.05
CA ARG A 422 5.01 10.49 19.25
C ARG A 422 4.91 10.14 17.77
N ALA A 423 5.95 9.55 17.19
CA ALA A 423 5.95 9.14 15.78
C ALA A 423 4.84 8.11 15.49
N ALA A 424 4.69 7.11 16.35
CA ALA A 424 3.61 6.12 16.22
C ALA A 424 2.22 6.71 16.49
N GLN A 425 2.06 7.63 17.45
CA GLN A 425 0.80 8.35 17.66
C GLN A 425 0.41 9.17 16.43
N ASP A 426 1.36 9.85 15.80
CA ASP A 426 1.11 10.61 14.58
C ASP A 426 0.84 9.68 13.38
N TYR A 427 1.54 8.55 13.24
CA TYR A 427 1.20 7.56 12.20
C TYR A 427 -0.22 6.98 12.40
N VAL A 428 -0.60 6.65 13.64
CA VAL A 428 -1.96 6.18 13.97
C VAL A 428 -3.05 7.22 13.65
N ARG A 429 -2.75 8.53 13.70
CA ARG A 429 -3.71 9.57 13.24
C ARG A 429 -3.99 9.45 11.76
N GLU A 430 -2.94 9.34 10.96
CA GLU A 430 -3.00 9.27 9.50
C GLU A 430 -3.72 7.99 9.05
N VAL A 431 -3.32 6.83 9.56
CA VAL A 431 -3.98 5.54 9.26
C VAL A 431 -5.47 5.55 9.65
N VAL A 432 -5.83 6.06 10.84
CA VAL A 432 -7.25 6.11 11.24
C VAL A 432 -8.03 7.11 10.38
N ALA A 433 -7.43 8.23 9.96
CA ALA A 433 -8.09 9.15 9.04
C ALA A 433 -8.27 8.53 7.64
N HIS A 434 -7.32 7.74 7.16
CA HIS A 434 -7.41 6.97 5.90
C HIS A 434 -8.60 5.99 5.95
N GLU A 435 -8.69 5.15 6.98
CA GLU A 435 -9.78 4.18 7.11
C GLU A 435 -11.14 4.83 7.32
N VAL A 436 -11.20 5.94 8.06
CA VAL A 436 -12.44 6.72 8.21
C VAL A 436 -12.84 7.38 6.88
N GLY A 437 -11.89 7.72 6.02
CA GLY A 437 -12.15 8.15 4.64
C GLY A 437 -12.83 7.08 3.81
N HIS A 438 -12.35 5.83 3.88
CA HIS A 438 -13.03 4.68 3.28
C HIS A 438 -14.43 4.46 3.86
N VAL A 439 -14.62 4.63 5.17
CA VAL A 439 -15.97 4.57 5.76
C VAL A 439 -16.88 5.71 5.26
N LEU A 440 -16.34 6.89 4.98
CA LEU A 440 -17.07 7.99 4.32
C LEU A 440 -17.35 7.74 2.82
N GLY A 441 -17.02 6.56 2.30
CA GLY A 441 -17.25 6.11 0.94
C GLY A 441 -16.14 6.43 -0.06
N LEU A 442 -15.02 7.01 0.40
CA LEU A 442 -13.90 7.39 -0.47
C LEU A 442 -13.03 6.18 -0.84
N ARG A 443 -12.31 6.31 -1.95
CA ARG A 443 -11.30 5.36 -2.43
C ARG A 443 -9.91 5.98 -2.43
N HIS A 444 -8.89 5.16 -2.72
CA HIS A 444 -7.52 5.64 -2.76
C HIS A 444 -7.30 6.75 -3.79
N ASN A 445 -6.32 7.62 -3.50
CA ASN A 445 -5.66 8.48 -4.48
C ASN A 445 -4.13 8.29 -4.37
N PHE A 446 -3.56 7.45 -5.24
CA PHE A 446 -2.12 7.22 -5.37
C PHE A 446 -1.40 8.29 -6.23
N ALA A 447 -2.01 9.46 -6.40
CA ALA A 447 -1.49 10.60 -7.15
C ALA A 447 -1.54 11.90 -6.32
N GLY A 448 -1.72 11.80 -5.00
CA GLY A 448 -1.71 12.91 -4.07
C GLY A 448 -0.31 13.50 -3.87
N SER A 449 0.73 12.65 -3.94
CA SER A 449 2.17 12.99 -3.90
C SER A 449 2.60 13.94 -5.03
N LEU A 450 1.97 13.83 -6.21
CA LEU A 450 2.25 14.66 -7.41
C LEU A 450 1.98 16.16 -7.24
N ALA A 451 1.28 16.55 -6.17
CA ALA A 451 1.04 17.95 -5.81
C ALA A 451 1.58 18.30 -4.40
N ALA A 452 2.48 17.48 -3.85
CA ALA A 452 3.29 17.84 -2.69
C ALA A 452 4.18 19.06 -3.00
N ASN A 453 4.58 19.80 -1.96
CA ASN A 453 5.45 20.98 -2.08
C ASN A 453 6.70 20.90 -1.20
N MET A 454 7.02 19.70 -0.73
CA MET A 454 8.12 19.37 0.18
C MET A 454 9.01 18.35 -0.52
N SER A 455 10.32 18.58 -0.58
CA SER A 455 11.26 17.60 -1.14
C SER A 455 11.61 16.49 -0.14
N GLN A 456 12.08 15.34 -0.64
CA GLN A 456 12.46 14.20 0.21
C GLN A 456 13.54 14.58 1.24
N ARG A 457 14.49 15.43 0.84
CA ARG A 457 15.49 16.01 1.75
C ARG A 457 14.87 16.88 2.84
N GLU A 458 13.89 17.72 2.52
CA GLU A 458 13.18 18.50 3.53
C GLU A 458 12.41 17.61 4.50
N LEU A 459 11.87 16.48 4.03
CA LEU A 459 11.23 15.48 4.89
C LEU A 459 12.25 14.80 5.81
N ASP A 460 13.45 14.47 5.32
CA ASP A 460 14.53 13.90 6.13
C ASP A 460 15.03 14.90 7.20
N ASP A 461 15.29 16.14 6.80
CA ASP A 461 15.71 17.21 7.71
C ASP A 461 14.59 17.54 8.75
N TRP A 462 13.31 17.57 8.33
CA TRP A 462 12.17 17.69 9.24
C TRP A 462 12.07 16.50 10.21
N PHE A 463 12.16 15.26 9.73
CA PHE A 463 11.94 14.07 10.55
C PHE A 463 13.02 13.94 11.61
N LYS A 464 14.28 14.19 11.24
CA LYS A 464 15.41 14.32 12.16
C LYS A 464 15.14 15.38 13.24
N ASP A 465 14.66 16.55 12.85
CA ASP A 465 14.46 17.67 13.78
C ASP A 465 13.19 17.51 14.65
N TYR A 466 12.16 16.81 14.15
CA TYR A 466 10.99 16.31 14.90
C TYR A 466 11.38 15.29 15.98
N LEU A 467 12.24 14.32 15.64
CA LEU A 467 12.74 13.32 16.60
C LEU A 467 13.61 13.97 17.70
N LEU A 468 14.40 14.97 17.33
CA LEU A 468 15.19 15.80 18.24
C LEU A 468 14.37 16.81 19.06
N GLY A 469 13.08 17.01 18.76
CA GLY A 469 12.22 17.96 19.48
C GLY A 469 12.57 19.43 19.25
N LYS A 470 13.16 19.76 18.10
CA LYS A 470 13.50 21.15 17.71
C LYS A 470 12.27 21.92 17.22
N ASN A 471 12.45 23.22 16.99
CA ASN A 471 11.47 24.05 16.29
C ASN A 471 11.37 23.63 14.82
N ILE A 472 10.19 23.15 14.43
CA ILE A 472 9.84 22.67 13.08
C ILE A 472 8.77 23.56 12.41
N ASN A 473 8.57 24.80 12.89
CA ASN A 473 7.55 25.72 12.37
C ASN A 473 7.80 26.14 10.92
N ALA A 474 9.04 26.03 10.41
CA ALA A 474 9.35 26.26 8.99
C ALA A 474 8.58 25.34 8.03
N TYR A 475 8.09 24.19 8.53
CA TYR A 475 7.43 23.16 7.74
C TYR A 475 5.89 23.17 7.85
N THR A 476 5.25 24.11 8.57
CA THR A 476 3.76 24.11 8.69
C THR A 476 3.04 24.26 7.34
N ASN A 477 3.67 24.99 6.41
CA ASN A 477 3.14 25.28 5.08
C ASN A 477 3.59 24.23 4.05
N ARG A 478 4.26 23.16 4.49
CA ARG A 478 4.65 22.02 3.66
C ARG A 478 3.56 20.94 3.68
N ILE A 479 3.52 20.17 2.61
CA ILE A 479 2.75 18.94 2.46
C ILE A 479 3.57 17.90 1.71
N THR A 480 3.47 16.66 2.19
CA THR A 480 4.06 15.45 1.61
C THR A 480 3.13 14.76 0.62
N THR A 481 1.82 14.98 0.75
CA THR A 481 0.76 14.53 -0.15
C THR A 481 -0.42 15.51 -0.09
N THR A 482 -1.30 15.48 -1.10
CA THR A 482 -2.54 16.25 -1.13
C THR A 482 -3.79 15.49 -0.67
N SER A 483 -3.72 14.18 -0.42
CA SER A 483 -4.87 13.38 0.06
C SER A 483 -4.49 12.43 1.19
N MET A 484 -5.40 12.23 2.15
CA MET A 484 -5.27 11.19 3.18
C MET A 484 -5.37 9.79 2.57
N MET A 485 -6.06 9.65 1.43
CA MET A 485 -6.33 8.37 0.77
C MET A 485 -5.14 7.79 -0.01
N GLU A 486 -3.91 8.19 0.33
CA GLU A 486 -2.68 7.73 -0.31
C GLU A 486 -1.90 6.80 0.62
N TYR A 487 -1.21 5.78 0.09
CA TYR A 487 -0.26 5.00 0.89
C TYR A 487 1.06 5.78 1.02
N SER A 488 1.12 6.69 2.00
CA SER A 488 2.31 7.48 2.29
C SER A 488 3.46 6.61 2.84
N ALA A 489 4.69 6.86 2.37
CA ALA A 489 5.90 6.33 3.01
C ALA A 489 5.97 6.76 4.50
N PHE A 490 6.53 5.93 5.38
CA PHE A 490 6.42 6.09 6.85
C PHE A 490 6.69 7.52 7.36
N LYS A 491 7.78 8.16 6.93
CA LYS A 491 8.10 9.55 7.32
C LYS A 491 7.04 10.55 6.88
N ALA A 492 6.46 10.37 5.70
CA ALA A 492 5.40 11.21 5.16
C ALA A 492 4.07 11.00 5.89
N ALA A 493 3.75 9.77 6.28
CA ALA A 493 2.58 9.48 7.11
C ALA A 493 2.69 10.11 8.51
N VAL A 494 3.86 10.01 9.15
CA VAL A 494 4.15 10.72 10.41
C VAL A 494 4.09 12.25 10.24
N PHE A 495 4.50 12.78 9.07
CA PHE A 495 4.34 14.21 8.75
C PHE A 495 2.87 14.63 8.66
N VAL A 496 2.03 13.86 7.96
CA VAL A 496 0.58 14.12 7.87
C VAL A 496 -0.05 14.10 9.26
N GLY A 497 0.22 13.08 10.06
CA GLY A 497 -0.23 12.98 11.45
C GLY A 497 0.21 14.14 12.35
N TRP A 498 1.46 14.59 12.20
CA TRP A 498 1.95 15.81 12.85
C TRP A 498 1.18 17.04 12.37
N LYS A 499 0.98 17.19 11.06
CA LYS A 499 0.26 18.33 10.47
C LYS A 499 -1.19 18.39 10.98
N MET A 500 -1.86 17.25 11.12
CA MET A 500 -3.20 17.17 11.70
C MET A 500 -3.28 17.78 13.10
N ARG A 501 -2.25 17.66 13.93
CA ARG A 501 -2.20 18.30 15.27
C ARG A 501 -1.84 19.79 15.25
N ASN A 502 -1.21 20.30 14.19
CA ASN A 502 -0.54 21.62 14.20
C ASN A 502 -1.10 22.62 13.17
N SER A 503 -2.01 22.19 12.29
CA SER A 503 -2.81 23.04 11.41
C SER A 503 -4.29 22.60 11.49
N ALA A 504 -5.20 23.53 11.24
CA ALA A 504 -6.64 23.26 11.11
C ALA A 504 -7.05 22.92 9.66
N ASP A 505 -6.15 23.08 8.69
CA ASP A 505 -6.43 22.90 7.27
C ASP A 505 -6.61 21.41 6.94
N PRO A 506 -7.57 21.05 6.06
CA PRO A 506 -7.58 19.75 5.40
C PRO A 506 -6.45 19.66 4.37
N LEU A 507 -6.11 18.44 3.93
CA LEU A 507 -5.31 18.27 2.72
C LEU A 507 -6.16 18.68 1.48
N PRO A 508 -5.56 19.28 0.43
CA PRO A 508 -6.34 19.92 -0.64
C PRO A 508 -7.27 18.99 -1.42
N HIS A 509 -6.84 17.75 -1.70
CA HIS A 509 -7.64 16.77 -2.44
C HIS A 509 -8.79 16.24 -1.59
N ASP A 510 -8.58 15.96 -0.30
CA ASP A 510 -9.63 15.51 0.63
C ASP A 510 -10.77 16.52 0.72
N LYS A 511 -10.42 17.82 0.82
CA LYS A 511 -11.39 18.90 0.76
C LYS A 511 -12.14 18.89 -0.57
N ALA A 512 -11.43 18.85 -1.71
CA ALA A 512 -12.05 18.88 -3.02
C ALA A 512 -12.98 17.67 -3.26
N ALA A 513 -12.60 16.47 -2.81
CA ALA A 513 -13.39 15.25 -2.90
C ALA A 513 -14.67 15.31 -2.06
N ILE A 514 -14.58 15.74 -0.80
CA ILE A 514 -15.75 15.91 0.07
C ILE A 514 -16.67 17.04 -0.46
N GLN A 515 -16.11 18.17 -0.90
CA GLN A 515 -16.91 19.29 -1.42
C GLN A 515 -17.58 18.96 -2.76
N TRP A 516 -16.95 18.17 -3.64
CA TRP A 516 -17.59 17.63 -4.85
C TRP A 516 -18.67 16.61 -4.49
N GLY A 517 -18.40 15.69 -3.57
CA GLY A 517 -19.31 14.58 -3.26
C GLY A 517 -20.54 14.96 -2.43
N TYR A 518 -20.41 15.90 -1.51
CA TYR A 518 -21.49 16.30 -0.59
C TYR A 518 -22.09 17.68 -0.87
N PHE A 519 -21.39 18.57 -1.58
CA PHE A 519 -21.81 19.97 -1.80
C PHE A 519 -21.67 20.43 -3.26
N ASP A 520 -21.61 19.49 -4.21
CA ASP A 520 -21.65 19.70 -5.67
C ASP A 520 -20.58 20.64 -6.28
N SER A 521 -19.50 20.93 -5.54
CA SER A 521 -18.38 21.75 -6.03
C SER A 521 -17.73 21.17 -7.28
N LYS A 522 -17.48 22.01 -8.29
CA LYS A 522 -16.77 21.64 -9.53
C LYS A 522 -15.24 21.77 -9.46
N GLU A 523 -14.73 22.19 -8.30
CA GLU A 523 -13.31 22.42 -8.04
C GLU A 523 -12.34 21.32 -8.56
N PRO A 524 -12.59 20.00 -8.38
CA PRO A 524 -11.63 18.99 -8.82
C PRO A 524 -11.47 18.92 -10.34
N VAL A 525 -12.58 19.13 -11.07
CA VAL A 525 -12.66 19.04 -12.53
C VAL A 525 -12.11 20.31 -13.16
N GLU A 526 -12.51 21.48 -12.64
CA GLU A 526 -12.04 22.78 -13.11
C GLU A 526 -10.53 22.97 -12.87
N LYS A 527 -10.01 22.51 -11.72
CA LYS A 527 -8.57 22.57 -11.40
C LYS A 527 -7.77 21.37 -11.91
N LYS A 528 -8.41 20.39 -12.58
CA LYS A 528 -7.79 19.16 -13.08
C LYS A 528 -6.91 18.44 -12.04
N LEU A 529 -7.43 18.25 -10.82
CA LEU A 529 -6.66 17.68 -9.72
C LEU A 529 -6.11 16.28 -10.06
N PHE A 530 -4.91 15.96 -9.55
CA PHE A 530 -4.31 14.65 -9.76
C PHE A 530 -5.07 13.58 -8.97
N PHE A 531 -5.48 12.53 -9.68
CA PHE A 531 -6.25 11.43 -9.12
C PHE A 531 -5.86 10.11 -9.79
N GLY A 532 -5.40 9.14 -8.99
CA GLY A 532 -4.97 7.80 -9.44
C GLY A 532 -5.53 6.70 -8.55
N THR A 533 -6.20 5.72 -9.14
CA THR A 533 -6.88 4.61 -8.42
C THR A 533 -5.99 3.38 -8.25
N ASP A 534 -6.45 2.36 -7.54
CA ASP A 534 -5.83 1.02 -7.49
C ASP A 534 -5.55 0.42 -8.88
N GLN A 535 -6.37 0.77 -9.89
CA GLN A 535 -6.20 0.37 -11.28
C GLN A 535 -5.16 1.21 -12.05
N ASP A 536 -4.75 2.36 -11.51
CA ASP A 536 -3.74 3.26 -12.07
C ASP A 536 -2.40 3.21 -11.31
N ALA A 537 -2.39 2.70 -10.08
CA ALA A 537 -1.18 2.38 -9.34
C ALA A 537 -0.31 1.37 -10.14
N GLY A 538 0.95 1.71 -10.37
CA GLY A 538 1.84 0.90 -11.23
C GLY A 538 1.63 1.11 -12.74
N ARG A 539 0.52 1.73 -13.18
CA ARG A 539 0.20 2.01 -14.60
C ARG A 539 0.90 3.26 -15.12
N TYR A 540 1.07 4.26 -14.25
CA TYR A 540 1.90 5.43 -14.46
C TYR A 540 3.12 5.32 -13.55
N GLY A 541 4.30 5.72 -14.02
CA GLY A 541 5.53 5.57 -13.25
C GLY A 541 5.57 6.44 -11.98
N ASP A 542 4.77 7.50 -11.96
CA ASP A 542 4.62 8.52 -10.92
C ASP A 542 3.26 8.41 -10.19
N VAL A 543 2.64 7.23 -10.22
CA VAL A 543 1.44 6.85 -9.46
C VAL A 543 1.71 5.47 -8.87
N GLN A 544 2.27 5.43 -7.67
CA GLN A 544 2.71 4.21 -7.01
C GLN A 544 2.23 4.18 -5.54
N ARG A 545 2.63 3.15 -4.81
CA ARG A 545 2.44 3.05 -3.37
C ARG A 545 3.74 3.43 -2.69
N PHE A 546 3.69 4.22 -1.61
CA PHE A 546 4.85 4.70 -0.85
C PHE A 546 5.85 5.51 -1.69
N ASP A 547 5.39 6.13 -2.77
CA ASP A 547 6.18 7.14 -3.47
C ASP A 547 6.18 8.48 -2.73
N TYR A 548 6.84 9.47 -3.33
CA TYR A 548 7.03 10.76 -2.72
C TYR A 548 7.30 11.87 -3.74
N GLY A 549 6.51 12.93 -3.67
CA GLY A 549 6.70 14.16 -4.46
C GLY A 549 6.39 14.03 -5.96
N ASP A 550 6.76 15.06 -6.69
CA ASP A 550 6.44 15.26 -8.11
C ASP A 550 7.58 14.84 -9.08
N GLU A 551 8.67 14.29 -8.53
CA GLU A 551 9.92 13.95 -9.20
C GLU A 551 10.37 12.50 -8.86
N PRO A 552 9.80 11.47 -9.52
CA PRO A 552 10.02 10.06 -9.17
C PRO A 552 11.48 9.60 -9.32
N ILE A 553 12.29 10.25 -10.18
CA ILE A 553 13.73 9.94 -10.30
C ILE A 553 14.50 10.46 -9.09
N VAL A 554 14.12 11.63 -8.56
CA VAL A 554 14.70 12.21 -7.35
C VAL A 554 14.36 11.35 -6.13
N ALA A 555 13.11 10.90 -6.02
CA ALA A 555 12.67 9.95 -4.99
C ALA A 555 13.46 8.64 -5.02
N ALA A 556 13.53 7.97 -6.17
CA ALA A 556 14.24 6.69 -6.32
C ALA A 556 15.76 6.81 -6.03
N TYR A 557 16.38 7.93 -6.41
CA TYR A 557 17.79 8.21 -6.12
C TYR A 557 18.03 8.49 -4.62
N GLY A 558 17.11 9.15 -3.92
CA GLY A 558 17.17 9.34 -2.47
C GLY A 558 16.85 8.06 -1.66
N GLU A 559 15.94 7.22 -2.13
CA GLU A 559 15.69 5.89 -1.56
C GLU A 559 16.94 4.99 -1.70
N LEU A 560 17.64 5.05 -2.84
CA LEU A 560 18.94 4.38 -3.01
C LEU A 560 19.99 4.92 -2.03
N ALA A 561 20.08 6.26 -1.87
CA ALA A 561 20.99 6.88 -0.91
C ALA A 561 20.72 6.42 0.54
N SER A 562 19.45 6.37 0.96
CA SER A 562 19.07 5.89 2.29
C SER A 562 19.37 4.39 2.47
N SER A 563 19.03 3.56 1.48
CA SER A 563 19.23 2.10 1.51
C SER A 563 20.71 1.73 1.65
N LEU A 564 21.61 2.39 0.91
CA LEU A 564 23.06 2.14 0.99
C LEU A 564 23.66 2.67 2.30
N LYS A 565 23.14 3.78 2.83
CA LYS A 565 23.57 4.39 4.08
C LYS A 565 23.18 3.56 5.32
N THR A 566 22.00 2.93 5.30
CA THR A 566 21.48 2.10 6.39
C THR A 566 21.94 0.64 6.34
N LEU A 567 22.48 0.17 5.21
CA LEU A 567 22.96 -1.21 5.03
C LEU A 567 23.84 -1.74 6.21
N PRO A 568 24.79 -0.97 6.79
CA PRO A 568 25.55 -1.41 7.96
C PRO A 568 24.71 -1.57 9.24
N ASN A 569 23.71 -0.71 9.47
CA ASN A 569 22.75 -0.88 10.57
C ASN A 569 21.96 -2.19 10.39
N SER A 570 21.55 -2.44 9.15
CA SER A 570 20.67 -3.56 8.80
C SER A 570 21.38 -4.90 8.89
N LEU A 571 22.68 -4.95 8.59
CA LEU A 571 23.56 -6.08 8.89
C LEU A 571 23.65 -6.38 10.39
N ILE A 572 23.79 -5.36 11.26
CA ILE A 572 23.87 -5.60 12.72
C ILE A 572 22.55 -6.18 13.26
N GLU A 573 21.40 -5.70 12.81
CA GLU A 573 20.10 -6.20 13.27
C GLU A 573 19.85 -7.69 12.94
N GLN A 574 20.44 -8.22 11.85
CA GLN A 574 20.41 -9.67 11.56
C GLN A 574 21.19 -10.47 12.61
N PHE A 575 22.39 -10.01 13.02
CA PHE A 575 23.14 -10.64 14.11
C PHE A 575 22.41 -10.53 15.46
N ILE A 576 21.70 -9.43 15.73
CA ILE A 576 20.88 -9.29 16.95
C ILE A 576 19.74 -10.30 16.95
N ALA A 577 19.01 -10.44 15.84
CA ALA A 577 17.91 -11.40 15.72
C ALA A 577 18.37 -12.84 15.95
N ALA A 578 19.52 -13.23 15.40
CA ALA A 578 20.13 -14.55 15.62
C ALA A 578 20.60 -14.76 17.07
N ARG A 579 21.17 -13.72 17.70
CA ARG A 579 21.75 -13.77 19.05
C ARG A 579 20.71 -13.80 20.17
N ALA A 580 19.58 -13.14 19.96
CA ALA A 580 18.48 -13.03 20.89
C ALA A 580 17.14 -13.08 20.13
N PRO A 581 16.75 -14.24 19.59
CA PRO A 581 15.44 -14.49 18.97
C PRO A 581 14.30 -14.55 20.01
N ARG A 582 13.04 -14.66 19.56
CA ARG A 582 11.85 -14.76 20.42
C ARG A 582 11.86 -16.01 21.30
N ASP A 583 12.10 -17.18 20.69
CA ASP A 583 12.29 -18.44 21.40
C ASP A 583 13.78 -18.78 21.46
N ALA A 584 14.29 -19.19 22.62
CA ALA A 584 15.71 -19.52 22.79
C ALA A 584 16.17 -20.71 21.92
N ARG A 585 15.23 -21.50 21.38
CA ARG A 585 15.48 -22.60 20.43
C ARG A 585 15.82 -22.10 19.02
N ASP A 586 15.37 -20.91 18.64
CA ASP A 586 15.59 -20.32 17.31
C ASP A 586 16.97 -19.62 17.20
N ARG A 587 17.88 -19.86 18.15
CA ARG A 587 19.21 -19.23 18.21
C ARG A 587 20.13 -19.77 17.14
N VAL A 588 20.48 -18.92 16.19
CA VAL A 588 21.45 -19.22 15.13
C VAL A 588 22.84 -18.78 15.59
N PRO A 589 23.88 -19.64 15.54
CA PRO A 589 25.26 -19.24 15.80
C PRO A 589 25.69 -18.07 14.90
N LEU A 590 26.49 -17.13 15.40
CA LEU A 590 26.79 -15.90 14.65
C LEU A 590 27.62 -16.14 13.38
N GLU A 591 28.29 -17.29 13.31
CA GLU A 591 28.99 -17.81 12.13
C GLU A 591 28.00 -18.21 11.01
N GLN A 592 26.78 -18.62 11.38
CA GLN A 592 25.77 -19.22 10.50
C GLN A 592 24.69 -18.23 10.02
N VAL A 593 24.66 -16.99 10.53
CA VAL A 593 23.68 -15.97 10.12
C VAL A 593 23.78 -15.72 8.61
N ASN A 594 22.69 -15.90 7.88
CA ASN A 594 22.64 -15.70 6.44
C ASN A 594 22.50 -14.21 6.11
N LEU A 595 23.61 -13.57 5.72
CA LEU A 595 23.62 -12.14 5.36
C LEU A 595 23.06 -11.86 3.95
N ASN A 596 22.88 -12.89 3.11
CA ASN A 596 22.32 -12.84 1.77
C ASN A 596 22.76 -11.63 0.93
N VAL A 597 24.04 -11.60 0.55
CA VAL A 597 24.65 -10.57 -0.32
C VAL A 597 23.81 -10.33 -1.59
N LYS A 598 23.31 -11.41 -2.21
CA LYS A 598 22.56 -11.35 -3.47
C LYS A 598 21.22 -10.62 -3.34
N ALA A 599 20.48 -10.80 -2.25
CA ALA A 599 19.24 -10.05 -2.02
C ALA A 599 19.51 -8.55 -1.83
N ASN A 600 20.54 -8.20 -1.05
CA ASN A 600 20.93 -6.80 -0.82
C ASN A 600 21.41 -6.12 -2.13
N ALA A 601 22.25 -6.81 -2.90
CA ALA A 601 22.72 -6.35 -4.21
C ALA A 601 21.57 -6.18 -5.22
N ALA A 602 20.64 -7.14 -5.27
CA ALA A 602 19.45 -7.07 -6.12
C ALA A 602 18.50 -5.94 -5.71
N MET A 603 18.39 -5.62 -4.41
CA MET A 603 17.60 -4.48 -3.91
C MET A 603 18.19 -3.15 -4.38
N ALA A 604 19.50 -2.92 -4.19
CA ALA A 604 20.17 -1.71 -4.68
C ALA A 604 20.08 -1.59 -6.21
N ALA A 605 20.30 -2.68 -6.94
CA ALA A 605 20.11 -2.71 -8.40
C ALA A 605 18.64 -2.52 -8.83
N SER A 606 17.66 -2.82 -7.96
CA SER A 606 16.24 -2.54 -8.24
C SER A 606 15.93 -1.05 -8.13
N ARG A 607 16.55 -0.30 -7.21
CA ARG A 607 16.42 1.16 -7.13
C ARG A 607 17.07 1.85 -8.34
N PHE A 608 18.24 1.37 -8.75
CA PHE A 608 18.88 1.75 -10.01
C PHE A 608 17.96 1.47 -11.23
N ALA A 609 17.28 0.32 -11.26
CA ALA A 609 16.34 -0.02 -12.33
C ALA A 609 15.07 0.86 -12.34
N GLN A 610 14.57 1.30 -11.18
CA GLN A 610 13.45 2.26 -11.07
C GLN A 610 13.79 3.63 -11.68
N ILE A 611 15.06 4.04 -11.64
CA ILE A 611 15.52 5.22 -12.38
C ILE A 611 15.55 4.92 -13.88
N LEU A 612 16.13 3.78 -14.28
CA LEU A 612 16.26 3.41 -15.70
C LEU A 612 14.93 3.26 -16.43
N THR A 613 13.85 2.85 -15.77
CA THR A 613 12.53 2.73 -16.42
C THR A 613 12.06 4.02 -17.08
N TRP A 614 12.47 5.19 -16.57
CA TRP A 614 12.13 6.50 -17.13
C TRP A 614 12.80 6.82 -18.47
N PHE A 615 13.84 6.09 -18.88
CA PHE A 615 14.45 6.21 -20.20
C PHE A 615 13.63 5.48 -21.29
N SER A 616 12.55 4.77 -20.92
CA SER A 616 11.70 4.08 -21.87
C SER A 616 10.48 4.90 -22.31
N SER A 617 10.14 4.83 -23.60
CA SER A 617 8.91 5.39 -24.17
C SER A 617 7.60 4.83 -23.59
N LYS A 618 7.69 3.74 -22.81
CA LYS A 618 6.57 3.08 -22.14
C LYS A 618 6.32 3.63 -20.73
N ALA A 619 7.29 4.30 -20.12
CA ALA A 619 7.08 4.96 -18.83
C ALA A 619 6.26 6.25 -19.07
N ARG A 620 5.09 6.32 -18.44
CA ARG A 620 4.20 7.48 -18.55
C ARG A 620 4.07 8.14 -17.19
N SER A 621 4.33 9.44 -17.14
CA SER A 621 3.96 10.29 -16.00
C SER A 621 2.50 10.77 -16.14
N LEU A 622 1.64 10.52 -15.15
CA LEU A 622 0.29 11.07 -15.07
C LEU A 622 0.33 12.60 -15.05
N ARG A 623 1.31 13.19 -14.33
CA ARG A 623 1.55 14.63 -14.28
C ARG A 623 1.83 15.24 -15.66
N VAL A 624 2.52 14.52 -16.53
CA VAL A 624 2.76 14.92 -17.92
C VAL A 624 1.53 14.65 -18.80
N GLU A 625 0.91 13.48 -18.72
CA GLU A 625 -0.25 13.11 -19.54
C GLU A 625 -1.48 14.00 -19.27
N ASN A 626 -1.62 14.59 -18.07
CA ASN A 626 -2.64 15.59 -17.74
C ASN A 626 -2.42 16.99 -18.33
N GLN A 627 -1.27 17.24 -18.97
CA GLN A 627 -1.03 18.45 -19.76
C GLN A 627 -1.66 18.35 -21.17
N PHE A 628 -2.13 17.17 -21.58
CA PHE A 628 -2.61 16.89 -22.93
C PHE A 628 -4.02 16.28 -22.96
N ASP A 629 -4.72 16.55 -24.06
CA ASP A 629 -6.00 15.91 -24.38
C ASP A 629 -5.81 14.49 -24.92
N PHE A 630 -6.77 13.61 -24.64
CA PHE A 630 -6.68 12.20 -25.01
C PHE A 630 -7.18 11.95 -26.44
N ILE A 631 -6.38 12.37 -27.42
CA ILE A 631 -6.65 12.21 -28.87
C ILE A 631 -5.86 11.06 -29.51
N GLY A 632 -5.50 10.04 -28.72
CA GLY A 632 -4.74 8.88 -29.18
C GLY A 632 -3.33 9.24 -29.65
N ASP A 633 -2.88 8.68 -30.77
CA ASP A 633 -1.53 8.89 -31.30
C ASP A 633 -1.34 10.22 -32.04
N LEU A 634 -2.42 10.98 -32.30
CA LEU A 634 -2.36 12.30 -32.95
C LEU A 634 -1.52 13.34 -32.19
N ASN A 635 -1.26 13.11 -30.90
CA ASN A 635 -0.33 13.90 -30.10
C ASN A 635 0.77 13.06 -29.43
N ARG A 636 1.13 11.89 -30.00
CA ARG A 636 2.18 11.02 -29.45
C ARG A 636 3.53 11.75 -29.33
N GLU A 637 4.03 12.32 -30.42
CA GLU A 637 5.32 13.03 -30.48
C GLU A 637 5.44 14.15 -29.41
N PRO A 638 4.53 15.15 -29.33
CA PRO A 638 4.64 16.19 -28.29
C PRO A 638 4.44 15.66 -26.85
N ARG A 639 3.69 14.56 -26.65
CA ARG A 639 3.63 13.89 -25.34
C ARG A 639 4.95 13.22 -24.97
N MET A 640 5.60 12.52 -25.91
CA MET A 640 6.92 11.93 -25.69
C MET A 640 7.97 13.01 -25.44
N GLY A 641 7.93 14.13 -26.19
CA GLY A 641 8.76 15.32 -25.95
C GLY A 641 8.60 15.91 -24.54
N ALA A 642 7.38 15.91 -23.99
CA ALA A 642 7.14 16.38 -22.62
C ALA A 642 7.65 15.38 -21.55
N HIS A 643 7.50 14.07 -21.74
CA HIS A 643 8.11 13.06 -20.85
C HIS A 643 9.63 13.14 -20.90
N TRP A 644 10.22 13.28 -22.10
CA TRP A 644 11.66 13.46 -22.31
C TRP A 644 12.22 14.69 -21.61
N LYS A 645 11.50 15.82 -21.69
CA LYS A 645 11.82 17.04 -20.94
C LYS A 645 11.73 16.84 -19.42
N SER A 646 10.73 16.09 -18.95
CA SER A 646 10.56 15.76 -17.52
C SER A 646 11.72 14.92 -16.97
N LEU A 647 12.14 13.89 -17.73
CA LEU A 647 13.35 13.09 -17.45
C LEU A 647 14.60 13.98 -17.38
N THR A 648 14.83 14.79 -18.41
CA THR A 648 16.03 15.63 -18.53
C THR A 648 16.13 16.63 -17.37
N ASN A 649 15.02 17.31 -17.02
CA ASN A 649 14.97 18.25 -15.90
C ASN A 649 15.35 17.59 -14.55
N GLN A 650 14.80 16.39 -14.26
CA GLN A 650 15.08 15.67 -13.03
C GLN A 650 16.55 15.20 -12.96
N LEU A 651 17.11 14.74 -14.08
CA LEU A 651 18.52 14.37 -14.15
C LEU A 651 19.43 15.59 -13.92
N ASP A 652 19.14 16.73 -14.53
CA ASP A 652 19.94 17.95 -14.37
C ASP A 652 19.87 18.54 -12.95
N ARG A 653 18.71 18.45 -12.29
CA ARG A 653 18.53 18.80 -10.85
C ARG A 653 19.33 17.90 -9.90
N LEU A 654 19.76 16.73 -10.37
CA LEU A 654 20.65 15.81 -9.66
C LEU A 654 22.10 15.87 -10.18
N GLY A 655 22.47 16.85 -11.02
CA GLY A 655 23.82 17.01 -11.55
C GLY A 655 24.17 16.11 -12.75
N GLY A 656 23.18 15.51 -13.41
CA GLY A 656 23.30 14.77 -14.67
C GLY A 656 23.42 13.25 -14.54
N VAL A 657 23.30 12.56 -15.68
CA VAL A 657 23.35 11.08 -15.82
C VAL A 657 24.53 10.45 -15.07
N ASP A 658 25.72 11.05 -15.20
CA ASP A 658 26.94 10.60 -14.54
C ASP A 658 26.80 10.53 -13.02
N ARG A 659 26.11 11.50 -12.39
CA ARG A 659 25.85 11.44 -10.94
C ARG A 659 24.74 10.44 -10.62
N VAL A 660 23.63 10.49 -11.34
CA VAL A 660 22.40 9.72 -11.06
C VAL A 660 22.55 8.21 -11.27
N LEU A 661 23.41 7.78 -12.19
CA LEU A 661 23.56 6.36 -12.55
C LEU A 661 24.97 5.79 -12.36
N PHE A 662 26.02 6.61 -12.25
CA PHE A 662 27.40 6.11 -12.26
C PHE A 662 28.29 6.52 -11.08
N SER A 663 28.05 7.66 -10.43
CA SER A 663 28.96 8.18 -9.38
C SER A 663 29.12 7.30 -8.14
N TYR A 664 28.11 6.47 -7.84
CA TYR A 664 28.14 5.53 -6.72
C TYR A 664 28.54 4.11 -7.09
N VAL A 665 28.61 3.78 -8.38
CA VAL A 665 28.97 2.46 -8.89
C VAL A 665 30.45 2.18 -8.54
N PRO A 666 30.82 0.96 -8.14
CA PRO A 666 32.21 0.62 -7.78
C PRO A 666 33.11 0.43 -9.01
N LEU A 667 33.21 1.48 -9.84
CA LEU A 667 34.05 1.56 -11.03
C LEU A 667 34.77 2.92 -11.09
N ASP A 668 35.99 2.91 -11.59
CA ASP A 668 36.83 4.11 -11.73
C ASP A 668 36.57 4.80 -13.08
N LEU A 669 35.34 5.30 -13.23
CA LEU A 669 34.87 6.03 -14.41
C LEU A 669 35.31 7.50 -14.39
N LYS A 670 35.56 8.06 -15.58
CA LYS A 670 35.85 9.50 -15.76
C LYS A 670 34.53 10.27 -15.91
N LEU A 671 33.96 10.67 -14.78
CA LEU A 671 32.64 11.28 -14.70
C LEU A 671 32.68 12.81 -14.73
N GLU A 672 31.76 13.41 -15.49
CA GLU A 672 31.51 14.84 -15.64
C GLU A 672 30.46 15.29 -14.59
N LEU A 673 30.87 15.31 -13.33
CA LEU A 673 29.99 15.69 -12.23
C LEU A 673 29.77 17.21 -12.22
N LYS A 674 28.60 17.67 -12.68
CA LYS A 674 28.17 19.07 -12.52
C LYS A 674 28.18 19.45 -11.04
N ASP A 675 28.65 20.64 -10.68
CA ASP A 675 28.46 21.16 -9.32
C ASP A 675 26.95 21.45 -9.10
N GLN A 676 26.51 21.20 -7.87
CA GLN A 676 25.13 21.33 -7.39
C GLN A 676 25.09 21.99 -5.99
N GLY A 677 26.24 22.49 -5.50
CA GLY A 677 26.41 23.08 -4.18
C GLY A 677 26.34 22.07 -3.02
N THR A 678 26.54 22.56 -1.80
CA THR A 678 26.56 21.76 -0.56
C THR A 678 25.20 21.15 -0.19
N ASN A 679 24.12 21.55 -0.87
CA ASN A 679 22.76 21.09 -0.59
C ASN A 679 22.21 20.07 -1.60
N ALA A 680 23.05 19.57 -2.50
CA ALA A 680 22.70 18.47 -3.39
C ALA A 680 22.31 17.18 -2.64
N LEU A 681 21.40 16.40 -3.21
CA LEU A 681 21.22 15.00 -2.86
C LEU A 681 22.36 14.17 -3.50
N THR A 682 22.96 13.27 -2.74
CA THR A 682 24.11 12.47 -3.19
C THR A 682 24.02 11.05 -2.65
N VAL A 683 24.37 10.07 -3.49
CA VAL A 683 24.64 8.68 -3.08
C VAL A 683 26.16 8.55 -2.93
N ASP A 684 26.63 8.11 -1.77
CA ASP A 684 28.05 7.84 -1.54
C ASP A 684 28.55 6.68 -2.42
N ARG A 685 29.83 6.71 -2.83
CA ARG A 685 30.41 5.60 -3.60
C ARG A 685 30.39 4.30 -2.80
N ILE A 686 29.76 3.27 -3.39
CA ILE A 686 29.78 1.92 -2.85
C ILE A 686 31.23 1.48 -2.77
N SER A 687 31.66 1.20 -1.54
CA SER A 687 33.02 0.79 -1.22
C SER A 687 32.99 -0.01 0.08
N ALA A 688 33.58 -1.20 0.05
CA ALA A 688 33.68 -2.07 1.22
C ALA A 688 34.39 -1.38 2.38
N THR A 689 35.42 -0.58 2.09
CA THR A 689 36.16 0.23 3.08
C THR A 689 35.26 1.23 3.80
N ASN A 690 34.42 1.96 3.07
CA ASN A 690 33.52 2.97 3.64
C ASN A 690 32.40 2.33 4.47
N LEU A 691 31.81 1.25 3.97
CA LEU A 691 30.75 0.50 4.66
C LEU A 691 31.29 -0.19 5.93
N LEU A 692 32.49 -0.77 5.88
CA LEU A 692 33.19 -1.32 7.04
C LEU A 692 33.56 -0.24 8.07
N ALA A 693 34.01 0.94 7.63
CA ALA A 693 34.25 2.08 8.50
C ALA A 693 32.96 2.64 9.13
N HIS A 694 31.80 2.49 8.48
CA HIS A 694 30.51 2.79 9.09
C HIS A 694 30.10 1.72 10.12
N LEU A 695 30.17 0.44 9.77
CA LEU A 695 29.93 -0.70 10.67
C LEU A 695 30.77 -0.60 11.95
N ASN A 696 32.07 -0.31 11.82
CA ASN A 696 32.99 -0.15 12.95
C ASN A 696 32.62 1.00 13.89
N ARG A 697 32.02 2.09 13.38
CA ARG A 697 31.50 3.19 14.20
C ARG A 697 30.21 2.80 14.91
N LEU A 698 29.27 2.16 14.21
CA LEU A 698 28.00 1.70 14.80
C LEU A 698 28.22 0.69 15.94
N LEU A 699 29.14 -0.27 15.74
CA LEU A 699 29.54 -1.24 16.77
C LEU A 699 30.28 -0.63 17.98
N ALA A 700 30.57 0.68 17.96
CA ALA A 700 31.12 1.42 19.10
C ALA A 700 30.08 2.29 19.83
N THR A 701 28.84 2.43 19.33
CA THR A 701 27.81 3.24 20.01
C THR A 701 27.04 2.42 21.06
N SER A 702 26.45 3.12 22.04
CA SER A 702 25.56 2.50 23.03
C SER A 702 24.36 1.78 22.40
N THR A 703 23.94 2.24 21.22
CA THR A 703 22.79 1.77 20.43
C THR A 703 22.93 0.31 19.95
N TYR A 704 24.16 -0.15 19.71
CA TYR A 704 24.44 -1.52 19.23
C TYR A 704 25.36 -2.33 20.15
N THR A 705 26.04 -1.71 21.12
CA THR A 705 26.69 -2.46 22.21
C THR A 705 25.69 -2.92 23.26
N ASN A 706 24.61 -2.17 23.53
CA ASN A 706 23.63 -2.43 24.59
C ASN A 706 22.19 -2.42 24.05
N PHE A 707 21.79 -3.54 23.43
CA PHE A 707 20.53 -3.66 22.69
C PHE A 707 19.47 -4.48 23.44
N VAL A 708 18.25 -4.49 22.89
CA VAL A 708 17.15 -5.37 23.32
C VAL A 708 16.94 -6.45 22.25
N GLY A 709 16.84 -7.70 22.70
CA GLY A 709 16.55 -8.87 21.85
C GLY A 709 15.13 -8.88 21.29
N LEU A 710 14.77 -9.96 20.61
CA LEU A 710 13.39 -10.33 20.27
C LEU A 710 12.68 -11.04 21.43
N ASP A 711 13.41 -11.47 22.46
CA ASP A 711 12.87 -11.99 23.72
C ASP A 711 12.64 -10.89 24.78
N ASP A 712 12.59 -9.63 24.34
CA ASP A 712 12.48 -8.36 25.10
C ASP A 712 13.54 -8.14 26.20
N LYS A 713 14.61 -8.96 26.25
CA LYS A 713 15.67 -8.80 27.25
C LYS A 713 16.78 -7.89 26.73
N ARG A 714 17.31 -7.05 27.63
CA ARG A 714 18.55 -6.31 27.39
C ARG A 714 19.73 -7.28 27.37
N THR A 715 20.57 -7.18 26.34
CA THR A 715 21.78 -7.98 26.17
C THR A 715 22.84 -7.17 25.42
N GLN A 716 24.06 -7.70 25.36
CA GLN A 716 25.19 -7.15 24.63
C GLN A 716 25.87 -8.25 23.81
N PHE A 717 26.68 -7.85 22.83
CA PHE A 717 27.67 -8.73 22.22
C PHE A 717 28.96 -8.75 23.07
N SER A 718 29.62 -9.90 23.15
CA SER A 718 31.00 -10.03 23.64
C SER A 718 32.01 -9.44 22.66
N SER A 719 33.25 -9.25 23.10
CA SER A 719 34.32 -8.72 22.25
C SER A 719 34.64 -9.66 21.07
N GLU A 720 34.50 -10.96 21.30
CA GLU A 720 34.66 -12.05 20.34
C GLU A 720 33.55 -12.01 19.28
N GLU A 721 32.29 -11.84 19.70
CA GLU A 721 31.15 -11.66 18.80
C GLU A 721 31.28 -10.38 17.97
N ILE A 722 31.74 -9.27 18.56
CA ILE A 722 32.00 -8.01 17.82
C ILE A 722 33.12 -8.22 16.78
N ALA A 723 34.20 -8.92 17.13
CA ALA A 723 35.29 -9.23 16.19
C ALA A 723 34.80 -10.12 15.03
N LEU A 724 33.95 -11.11 15.31
CA LEU A 724 33.31 -11.95 14.30
C LEU A 724 32.38 -11.13 13.38
N ILE A 725 31.52 -10.27 13.94
CA ILE A 725 30.60 -9.40 13.17
C ILE A 725 31.40 -8.48 12.23
N ARG A 726 32.51 -7.90 12.71
CA ARG A 726 33.41 -7.08 11.86
C ARG A 726 34.00 -7.88 10.71
N LYS A 727 34.56 -9.06 10.97
CA LYS A 727 35.14 -9.94 9.94
C LYS A 727 34.09 -10.40 8.92
N ARG A 728 32.90 -10.80 9.36
CA ARG A 728 31.80 -11.21 8.46
C ARG A 728 31.24 -10.03 7.67
N GLY A 729 31.19 -8.84 8.27
CA GLY A 729 30.81 -7.59 7.60
C GLY A 729 31.81 -7.18 6.53
N GLU A 730 33.11 -7.29 6.79
CA GLU A 730 34.18 -7.05 5.80
C GLU A 730 34.01 -7.95 4.56
N THR A 731 33.89 -9.27 4.74
CA THR A 731 33.63 -10.20 3.64
C THR A 731 32.32 -9.88 2.92
N PHE A 732 31.24 -9.61 3.66
CA PHE A 732 29.94 -9.25 3.10
C PHE A 732 30.01 -8.00 2.21
N PHE A 733 30.71 -6.93 2.65
CA PHE A 733 30.80 -5.71 1.86
C PHE A 733 31.71 -5.87 0.63
N GLN A 734 32.77 -6.69 0.71
CA GLN A 734 33.62 -7.04 -0.43
C GLN A 734 32.85 -7.84 -1.51
N GLU A 735 32.05 -8.83 -1.08
CA GLU A 735 31.17 -9.58 -1.98
C GLU A 735 30.05 -8.69 -2.55
N PHE A 736 29.45 -7.82 -1.73
CA PHE A 736 28.41 -6.88 -2.14
C PHE A 736 28.88 -5.90 -3.21
N GLU A 737 30.11 -5.36 -3.09
CA GLU A 737 30.69 -4.46 -4.09
C GLU A 737 30.78 -5.11 -5.48
N THR A 738 31.04 -6.42 -5.55
CA THR A 738 31.07 -7.18 -6.81
C THR A 738 29.67 -7.60 -7.28
N GLU A 739 28.83 -8.10 -6.38
CA GLU A 739 27.49 -8.62 -6.73
C GLU A 739 26.52 -7.49 -7.11
N VAL A 740 26.63 -6.29 -6.52
CA VAL A 740 25.81 -5.13 -6.91
C VAL A 740 26.16 -4.63 -8.32
N LEU A 741 27.44 -4.67 -8.69
CA LEU A 741 27.89 -4.32 -10.04
C LEU A 741 27.32 -5.30 -11.07
N LYS A 742 27.44 -6.61 -10.83
CA LYS A 742 26.81 -7.65 -11.66
C LYS A 742 25.30 -7.47 -11.75
N SER A 743 24.62 -7.19 -10.63
CA SER A 743 23.18 -6.98 -10.57
C SER A 743 22.74 -5.75 -11.38
N ILE A 744 23.50 -4.64 -11.31
CA ILE A 744 23.28 -3.43 -12.12
C ILE A 744 23.38 -3.75 -13.62
N PHE A 745 24.40 -4.51 -14.04
CA PHE A 745 24.56 -4.89 -15.44
C PHE A 745 23.48 -5.87 -15.95
N GLN A 746 22.99 -6.78 -15.10
CA GLN A 746 21.82 -7.61 -15.41
C GLN A 746 20.53 -6.78 -15.59
N LYS A 747 20.39 -5.62 -14.93
CA LYS A 747 19.28 -4.69 -15.20
C LYS A 747 19.47 -3.97 -16.54
N LEU A 748 20.68 -3.47 -16.81
CA LEU A 748 21.05 -2.79 -18.07
C LEU A 748 20.82 -3.64 -19.32
N GLU A 749 20.99 -4.98 -19.24
CA GLU A 749 20.66 -5.94 -20.31
C GLU A 749 19.19 -5.83 -20.78
N SER A 750 18.27 -5.45 -19.89
CA SER A 750 16.82 -5.46 -20.12
C SER A 750 16.15 -4.08 -20.18
N ALA A 751 16.84 -3.02 -19.77
CA ALA A 751 16.27 -1.69 -19.59
C ALA A 751 16.18 -0.90 -20.90
N ALA A 752 14.96 -0.66 -21.37
CA ALA A 752 14.66 0.12 -22.58
C ALA A 752 15.07 1.60 -22.47
N ARG A 753 15.70 2.11 -23.53
CA ARG A 753 16.32 3.46 -23.62
C ARG A 753 15.91 4.14 -24.93
N ASP A 754 14.62 4.18 -25.19
CA ASP A 754 13.99 4.58 -26.46
C ASP A 754 13.25 5.93 -26.41
N LEU A 755 13.10 6.56 -25.23
CA LEU A 755 12.30 7.78 -25.05
C LEU A 755 12.79 8.97 -25.90
N SER A 756 14.10 9.22 -26.01
CA SER A 756 14.65 10.32 -26.83
C SER A 756 14.27 10.18 -28.32
N GLN A 757 14.33 8.96 -28.85
CA GLN A 757 13.98 8.67 -30.23
C GLN A 757 12.49 8.88 -30.51
N GLU A 758 11.62 8.40 -29.61
CA GLU A 758 10.16 8.58 -29.69
C GLU A 758 9.72 10.03 -29.41
N ALA A 759 10.60 10.85 -28.82
CA ALA A 759 10.42 12.28 -28.58
C ALA A 759 10.90 13.18 -29.75
N GLY A 760 11.34 12.60 -30.88
CA GLY A 760 11.87 13.35 -32.02
C GLY A 760 13.24 13.98 -31.79
N GLY A 761 14.00 13.51 -30.79
CA GLY A 761 15.27 14.09 -30.38
C GLY A 761 16.38 13.99 -31.43
N SER A 762 17.12 15.07 -31.63
CA SER A 762 18.42 15.03 -32.32
C SER A 762 19.48 14.45 -31.38
N LEU A 763 19.97 13.26 -31.72
CA LEU A 763 20.87 12.43 -30.92
C LEU A 763 22.31 12.98 -30.82
N GLY A 764 22.47 14.15 -30.18
CA GLY A 764 23.75 14.83 -29.95
C GLY A 764 24.40 14.52 -28.59
N GLU A 765 25.63 14.99 -28.38
CA GLU A 765 26.46 14.67 -27.20
C GLU A 765 25.88 15.11 -25.84
N GLY A 766 24.93 16.05 -25.84
CA GLY A 766 24.22 16.52 -24.64
C GLY A 766 23.00 15.68 -24.24
N ASP A 767 22.64 14.66 -25.02
CA ASP A 767 21.45 13.83 -24.81
C ASP A 767 21.65 12.82 -23.63
N PRO A 768 20.73 12.77 -22.64
CA PRO A 768 20.81 11.79 -21.54
C PRO A 768 20.86 10.30 -21.93
N VAL A 769 20.21 9.86 -23.01
CA VAL A 769 20.34 8.49 -23.53
C VAL A 769 21.72 8.30 -24.14
N ALA A 770 22.22 9.26 -24.93
CA ALA A 770 23.57 9.21 -25.49
C ALA A 770 24.63 9.08 -24.39
N LYS A 771 24.49 9.88 -23.32
CA LYS A 771 25.39 9.84 -22.16
C LYS A 771 25.29 8.51 -21.40
N LEU A 772 24.08 7.97 -21.24
CA LEU A 772 23.86 6.66 -20.64
C LEU A 772 24.52 5.55 -21.45
N GLU A 773 24.30 5.50 -22.78
CA GLU A 773 24.95 4.51 -23.65
C GLU A 773 26.49 4.64 -23.65
N GLN A 774 27.04 5.86 -23.65
CA GLN A 774 28.48 6.10 -23.50
C GLN A 774 29.02 5.45 -22.21
N ARG A 775 28.39 5.73 -21.07
CA ARG A 775 28.86 5.22 -19.77
C ARG A 775 28.65 3.71 -19.62
N ILE A 776 27.62 3.13 -20.22
CA ILE A 776 27.46 1.66 -20.31
C ILE A 776 28.64 1.05 -21.08
N GLN A 777 29.02 1.65 -22.22
CA GLN A 777 30.13 1.15 -23.05
C GLN A 777 31.49 1.27 -22.36
N GLU A 778 31.78 2.41 -21.73
CA GLU A 778 32.99 2.62 -20.93
C GLU A 778 33.07 1.65 -19.73
N ALA A 779 31.98 1.52 -18.98
CA ALA A 779 31.91 0.65 -17.80
C ALA A 779 32.00 -0.84 -18.18
N ALA A 780 31.34 -1.28 -19.25
CA ALA A 780 31.47 -2.65 -19.76
C ALA A 780 32.90 -2.94 -20.24
N ARG A 781 33.55 -1.98 -20.92
CA ARG A 781 34.96 -2.11 -21.33
C ARG A 781 35.89 -2.27 -20.13
N LEU A 782 35.68 -1.48 -19.06
CA LEU A 782 36.43 -1.63 -17.81
C LEU A 782 36.21 -3.00 -17.17
N ILE A 783 34.96 -3.49 -17.09
CA ILE A 783 34.68 -4.81 -16.51
C ILE A 783 35.31 -5.95 -17.33
N ILE A 784 35.12 -5.94 -18.64
CA ILE A 784 35.52 -7.04 -19.52
C ILE A 784 37.05 -7.15 -19.66
N LEU A 785 37.77 -6.02 -19.67
CA LEU A 785 39.20 -5.96 -19.94
C LEU A 785 40.10 -5.71 -18.72
N ALA A 786 39.58 -5.31 -17.56
CA ALA A 786 40.42 -5.08 -16.39
C ALA A 786 41.10 -6.38 -15.93
N LYS A 787 42.43 -6.36 -15.91
CA LYS A 787 43.29 -7.41 -15.35
C LYS A 787 43.58 -7.13 -13.88
N ASP A 788 44.03 -8.17 -13.18
CA ASP A 788 44.48 -8.07 -11.79
C ASP A 788 45.89 -8.67 -11.69
N GLU A 789 46.88 -7.79 -11.65
CA GLU A 789 48.32 -8.14 -11.61
C GLU A 789 48.74 -8.88 -10.32
N THR A 790 47.81 -9.24 -9.44
CA THR A 790 48.03 -10.15 -8.30
C THR A 790 47.50 -11.57 -8.56
N LYS A 791 46.62 -11.75 -9.56
CA LYS A 791 46.00 -13.04 -9.93
C LYS A 791 46.74 -13.67 -11.11
N HIS A 792 47.63 -14.61 -10.84
CA HIS A 792 48.33 -15.37 -11.87
C HIS A 792 47.85 -16.82 -11.97
N LEU A 793 47.53 -17.27 -13.18
CA LEU A 793 47.16 -18.65 -13.48
C LEU A 793 48.32 -19.38 -14.18
N LYS A 794 48.86 -20.41 -13.51
CA LYS A 794 49.93 -21.27 -14.03
C LYS A 794 49.35 -22.49 -14.72
N GLY A 795 49.88 -22.81 -15.90
CA GLY A 795 49.53 -24.02 -16.63
C GLY A 795 50.49 -24.32 -17.77
N LYS A 796 50.05 -25.14 -18.73
CA LYS A 796 50.81 -25.47 -19.93
C LYS A 796 50.05 -25.16 -21.21
N VAL A 797 50.79 -24.75 -22.22
CA VAL A 797 50.38 -24.69 -23.63
C VAL A 797 51.28 -25.67 -24.40
N ASP A 798 50.70 -26.76 -24.90
CA ASP A 798 51.40 -28.02 -25.21
C ASP A 798 52.34 -28.44 -24.05
N LYS A 799 53.66 -28.33 -24.24
CA LYS A 799 54.67 -28.73 -23.26
C LYS A 799 55.23 -27.56 -22.46
N SER A 800 55.09 -26.34 -22.95
CA SER A 800 55.64 -25.12 -22.36
C SER A 800 54.83 -24.69 -21.15
N LEU A 801 55.50 -24.35 -20.04
CA LEU A 801 54.86 -23.70 -18.90
C LEU A 801 54.55 -22.25 -19.26
N VAL A 802 53.32 -21.81 -18.99
CA VAL A 802 52.86 -20.42 -19.20
C VAL A 802 52.14 -19.94 -17.94
N GLU A 803 52.35 -18.67 -17.62
CA GLU A 803 51.72 -17.94 -16.52
C GLU A 803 50.95 -16.77 -17.14
N VAL A 804 49.63 -16.73 -16.95
CA VAL A 804 48.77 -15.65 -17.47
C VAL A 804 48.21 -14.83 -16.32
N VAL A 805 48.08 -13.51 -16.52
CA VAL A 805 47.37 -12.62 -15.60
C VAL A 805 45.87 -12.80 -15.82
N ASP A 806 45.11 -13.01 -14.75
CA ASP A 806 43.65 -13.17 -14.82
C ASP A 806 42.91 -11.83 -14.70
N PHE A 807 41.62 -11.85 -14.99
CA PHE A 807 40.77 -10.66 -14.95
C PHE A 807 40.38 -10.27 -13.52
N LYS A 808 40.20 -8.96 -13.29
CA LYS A 808 39.80 -8.39 -11.99
C LYS A 808 38.44 -8.90 -11.54
N PHE A 809 37.48 -8.91 -12.45
CA PHE A 809 36.08 -9.31 -12.21
C PHE A 809 35.82 -10.76 -12.62
N ASP A 810 34.87 -11.41 -11.94
CA ASP A 810 34.48 -12.79 -12.25
C ASP A 810 33.81 -12.93 -13.63
N HIS A 811 33.70 -14.18 -14.10
CA HIS A 811 33.12 -14.48 -15.41
C HIS A 811 31.66 -14.06 -15.52
N ASP A 812 30.83 -14.27 -14.49
CA ASP A 812 29.41 -13.92 -14.51
C ASP A 812 29.20 -12.40 -14.64
N THR A 813 30.03 -11.61 -13.97
CA THR A 813 30.04 -10.14 -14.00
C THR A 813 30.49 -9.64 -15.37
N ARG A 814 31.52 -10.28 -15.96
CA ARG A 814 31.99 -9.97 -17.33
C ARG A 814 31.00 -10.38 -18.41
N MET A 815 30.25 -11.47 -18.21
CA MET A 815 29.14 -11.88 -19.07
C MET A 815 27.95 -10.91 -18.97
N ALA A 816 27.58 -10.46 -17.76
CA ALA A 816 26.55 -9.43 -17.59
C ALA A 816 26.95 -8.11 -18.29
N ALA A 817 28.21 -7.70 -18.17
CA ALA A 817 28.75 -6.55 -18.89
C ALA A 817 28.67 -6.70 -20.42
N ALA A 818 29.00 -7.88 -20.97
CA ALA A 818 28.92 -8.14 -22.39
C ALA A 818 27.47 -8.14 -22.93
N ARG A 819 26.51 -8.64 -22.15
CA ARG A 819 25.07 -8.66 -22.53
C ARG A 819 24.39 -7.30 -22.42
N ALA A 820 24.82 -6.44 -21.50
CA ALA A 820 24.32 -5.07 -21.39
C ALA A 820 24.56 -4.21 -22.64
N LEU A 821 25.55 -4.57 -23.46
CA LEU A 821 25.86 -3.90 -24.73
C LEU A 821 24.93 -4.29 -25.89
N ASN A 822 23.85 -5.07 -25.66
CA ASN A 822 23.04 -5.61 -26.75
C ASN A 822 22.40 -4.53 -27.65
N ASP A 823 22.32 -4.82 -28.94
CA ASP A 823 21.90 -3.91 -30.03
C ASP A 823 20.38 -3.83 -30.22
N ARG A 824 19.62 -4.52 -29.36
CA ARG A 824 18.15 -4.55 -29.39
C ARG A 824 17.52 -3.44 -28.55
N ILE A 825 18.30 -2.88 -27.63
CA ILE A 825 17.83 -2.06 -26.52
C ILE A 825 18.71 -0.79 -26.43
N GLY A 826 18.19 0.32 -26.96
CA GLY A 826 18.91 1.60 -27.07
C GLY A 826 18.69 2.28 -28.42
N SER A 827 18.86 3.60 -28.49
CA SER A 827 18.72 4.40 -29.72
C SER A 827 19.95 4.31 -30.64
N PHE A 828 21.14 4.02 -30.10
CA PHE A 828 22.42 4.06 -30.83
C PHE A 828 22.93 2.68 -31.27
N ARG A 829 22.21 1.99 -32.17
CA ARG A 829 22.62 0.68 -32.70
C ARG A 829 24.04 0.65 -33.29
N GLY A 830 24.47 1.74 -33.93
CA GLY A 830 25.82 1.87 -34.51
C GLY A 830 26.93 1.84 -33.45
N TRP A 831 26.79 2.64 -32.38
CA TRP A 831 27.78 2.69 -31.29
C TRP A 831 27.86 1.35 -30.55
N ALA A 832 26.74 0.67 -30.33
CA ALA A 832 26.72 -0.66 -29.74
C ALA A 832 27.49 -1.70 -30.59
N VAL A 833 27.42 -1.63 -31.92
CA VAL A 833 28.21 -2.50 -32.82
C VAL A 833 29.69 -2.15 -32.77
N GLU A 834 30.05 -0.87 -32.85
CA GLU A 834 31.45 -0.43 -32.81
C GLU A 834 32.13 -0.80 -31.48
N SER A 835 31.53 -0.44 -30.35
CA SER A 835 32.07 -0.76 -29.02
C SER A 835 32.17 -2.26 -28.76
N LYS A 836 31.21 -3.08 -29.20
CA LYS A 836 31.37 -4.55 -29.16
C LYS A 836 32.58 -5.00 -29.98
N SER A 837 32.77 -4.46 -31.18
CA SER A 837 33.85 -4.87 -32.08
C SER A 837 35.25 -4.50 -31.57
N ASP A 838 35.36 -3.34 -30.92
CA ASP A 838 36.60 -2.86 -30.31
C ASP A 838 36.93 -3.60 -29.00
N ILE A 839 35.92 -3.95 -28.18
CA ILE A 839 36.10 -4.78 -26.98
C ILE A 839 36.40 -6.25 -27.38
N ASN A 840 35.74 -6.79 -28.41
CA ASN A 840 36.07 -8.11 -28.97
C ASN A 840 37.55 -8.17 -29.38
N LYS A 841 38.00 -7.19 -30.18
CA LYS A 841 39.39 -7.12 -30.61
C LYS A 841 40.34 -7.04 -29.42
N ALA A 842 40.13 -6.10 -28.49
CA ALA A 842 41.01 -5.94 -27.34
C ALA A 842 41.10 -7.20 -26.46
N LEU A 843 39.96 -7.85 -26.19
CA LEU A 843 39.92 -9.12 -25.43
C LEU A 843 40.60 -10.25 -26.20
N LYS A 844 40.43 -10.32 -27.52
CA LYS A 844 41.07 -11.34 -28.36
C LYS A 844 42.59 -11.15 -28.44
N ASP A 845 43.06 -9.94 -28.70
CA ASP A 845 44.49 -9.61 -28.77
C ASP A 845 45.18 -9.93 -27.41
N ASP A 846 44.51 -9.64 -26.29
CA ASP A 846 44.98 -9.98 -24.94
C ASP A 846 45.07 -11.51 -24.70
N VAL A 847 44.03 -12.26 -25.05
CA VAL A 847 43.95 -13.71 -24.80
C VAL A 847 44.88 -14.50 -25.72
N ASP A 848 44.95 -14.12 -27.01
CA ASP A 848 45.86 -14.71 -27.97
C ASP A 848 47.32 -14.39 -27.62
N GLY A 849 47.59 -13.17 -27.14
CA GLY A 849 48.91 -12.77 -26.64
C GLY A 849 49.34 -13.55 -25.40
N ALA A 850 48.48 -13.63 -24.38
CA ALA A 850 48.75 -14.35 -23.13
C ALA A 850 49.06 -15.84 -23.34
N LEU A 851 48.42 -16.48 -24.33
CA LEU A 851 48.64 -17.89 -24.68
C LEU A 851 49.65 -18.09 -25.83
N ASN A 852 50.26 -17.01 -26.35
CA ASN A 852 51.18 -17.03 -27.49
C ASN A 852 50.62 -17.71 -28.76
N VAL A 853 49.31 -17.56 -29.00
CA VAL A 853 48.54 -18.25 -30.06
C VAL A 853 49.14 -18.03 -31.45
N ALA A 854 49.69 -16.84 -31.72
CA ALA A 854 50.32 -16.50 -33.00
C ALA A 854 51.52 -17.40 -33.38
N ASN A 855 52.12 -18.12 -32.42
CA ASN A 855 53.21 -19.07 -32.68
C ASN A 855 52.72 -20.49 -33.05
N PHE A 856 51.40 -20.74 -33.07
CA PHE A 856 50.80 -22.02 -33.42
C PHE A 856 50.16 -21.97 -34.80
N LYS A 857 50.50 -22.93 -35.67
CA LYS A 857 49.88 -23.08 -37.00
C LYS A 857 48.39 -23.44 -36.91
N ASP A 858 48.05 -24.33 -35.98
CA ASP A 858 46.69 -24.80 -35.69
C ASP A 858 46.50 -24.85 -34.16
N PHE A 859 46.13 -23.71 -33.55
CA PHE A 859 45.85 -23.67 -32.11
C PHE A 859 44.55 -24.41 -31.79
N LYS A 860 44.56 -25.21 -30.70
CA LYS A 860 43.40 -25.96 -30.21
C LYS A 860 43.33 -25.87 -28.69
N ASP A 861 42.12 -25.78 -28.15
CA ASP A 861 41.87 -25.75 -26.70
C ASP A 861 42.38 -27.01 -25.98
N ALA A 862 42.42 -28.15 -26.67
CA ALA A 862 43.03 -29.39 -26.21
C ALA A 862 44.56 -29.30 -25.98
N ASN A 863 45.24 -28.27 -26.52
CA ASN A 863 46.65 -28.01 -26.24
C ASN A 863 46.84 -27.36 -24.85
N LEU A 864 45.77 -26.90 -24.20
CA LEU A 864 45.83 -26.23 -22.90
C LEU A 864 45.66 -27.22 -21.75
N SER A 865 46.53 -27.10 -20.74
CA SER A 865 46.30 -27.72 -19.43
C SER A 865 44.93 -27.30 -18.86
N ARG A 866 44.27 -28.19 -18.11
CA ARG A 866 42.89 -28.02 -17.62
C ARG A 866 42.56 -26.60 -17.14
N THR A 867 43.35 -26.02 -16.26
CA THR A 867 43.12 -24.67 -15.70
C THR A 867 43.15 -23.57 -16.77
N LEU A 868 44.13 -23.60 -17.68
CA LEU A 868 44.20 -22.66 -18.80
C LEU A 868 43.09 -22.92 -19.84
N ARG A 869 42.63 -24.17 -20.01
CA ARG A 869 41.50 -24.51 -20.88
C ARG A 869 40.18 -23.95 -20.33
N GLU A 870 39.91 -24.17 -19.03
CA GLU A 870 38.75 -23.61 -18.33
C GLU A 870 38.78 -22.06 -18.34
N TRP A 871 39.97 -21.45 -18.19
CA TRP A 871 40.15 -20.00 -18.34
C TRP A 871 39.88 -19.52 -19.78
N TYR A 872 40.46 -20.18 -20.79
CA TYR A 872 40.34 -19.79 -22.20
C TYR A 872 38.89 -19.88 -22.70
N LEU A 873 38.18 -20.97 -22.38
CA LEU A 873 36.78 -21.16 -22.78
C LEU A 873 35.89 -20.05 -22.23
N ARG A 874 36.06 -19.66 -20.96
CA ARG A 874 35.37 -18.50 -20.35
C ARG A 874 35.61 -17.17 -21.06
N GLN A 875 36.70 -17.03 -21.84
CA GLN A 875 36.91 -15.85 -22.69
C GLN A 875 36.22 -16.01 -24.04
N GLN A 876 36.18 -17.22 -24.61
CA GLN A 876 35.44 -17.51 -25.84
C GLN A 876 33.93 -17.29 -25.65
N ASP A 877 33.38 -17.64 -24.48
CA ASP A 877 31.99 -17.37 -24.10
C ASP A 877 31.65 -15.86 -24.13
N ILE A 878 32.59 -15.00 -23.73
CA ILE A 878 32.44 -13.54 -23.78
C ILE A 878 32.63 -13.04 -25.22
N LEU A 879 33.64 -13.52 -25.94
CA LEU A 879 33.88 -13.17 -27.35
C LEU A 879 32.70 -13.56 -28.25
N ALA A 880 31.96 -14.63 -27.95
CA ALA A 880 30.76 -15.04 -28.68
C ALA A 880 29.59 -14.06 -28.55
N LEU A 881 29.56 -13.21 -27.51
CA LEU A 881 28.55 -12.14 -27.34
C LEU A 881 28.95 -10.83 -28.03
N LEU A 882 30.22 -10.69 -28.40
CA LEU A 882 30.81 -9.47 -28.94
C LEU A 882 31.22 -9.72 -30.40
N PRO A 883 30.40 -9.41 -31.42
CA PRO A 883 30.76 -9.65 -32.82
C PRO A 883 32.03 -8.88 -33.21
N ALA A 884 32.94 -9.58 -33.90
CA ALA A 884 34.14 -8.97 -34.46
C ALA A 884 33.79 -7.92 -35.52
N LYS A 885 34.68 -6.92 -35.70
CA LYS A 885 34.51 -5.87 -36.72
C LYS A 885 34.50 -6.53 -38.10
N ALA A 886 33.37 -6.45 -38.80
CA ALA A 886 33.28 -6.98 -40.16
C ALA A 886 34.37 -6.32 -41.02
N PRO A 887 35.05 -7.06 -41.92
CA PRO A 887 35.95 -6.44 -42.87
C PRO A 887 35.13 -5.44 -43.69
N GLY A 888 35.48 -4.16 -43.60
CA GLY A 888 34.86 -3.13 -44.43
C GLY A 888 35.00 -3.47 -45.92
N PRO A 889 34.17 -2.91 -46.80
CA PRO A 889 34.26 -3.17 -48.23
C PRO A 889 35.69 -2.88 -48.68
N GLN A 890 36.41 -3.95 -49.07
CA GLN A 890 37.77 -3.80 -49.58
C GLN A 890 37.71 -2.87 -50.78
N ALA A 891 38.65 -1.93 -50.86
CA ALA A 891 38.85 -1.17 -52.08
C ALA A 891 39.16 -2.16 -53.21
N ALA A 892 38.16 -2.40 -54.07
CA ALA A 892 38.34 -3.17 -55.27
C ALA A 892 39.41 -2.47 -56.13
N LYS A 893 40.32 -3.29 -56.68
CA LYS A 893 41.27 -2.85 -57.70
C LYS A 893 40.58 -2.73 -59.06
#